data_AF-A0A944C240-F1
#
_entry.id   AF-A0A944C240-F1
#
_cell.length_a   1.000
_cell.length_b   1.000
_cell.length_c   1.000
_cell.angle_alpha   90.00
_cell.angle_beta   90.00
_cell.angle_gamma   90.00
#
_symmetry.space_group_name_H-M   'P 1'
#
loop_
_entity.id
_entity.type
_entity.pdbx_description
1 polymer ?
#
loop_
_entity_poly.entity_id
_entity_poly.type
_entity_poly.pdbx_seq_one_letter_code
_entity_poly.pdbx_strand_id
1 'polypeptide(L)'
;TPLSNWRAPLPSADVRALAAVVRRSYQQLQKAAKGTGAYTRPILARYAVRMTGGEYLWLSAPVMIGHDTVKTHYRIESEAVTGGGQFTGIGAVTLSLPCFKLGISVVNGVAAEWARLIQSVDIFVTDEADIADTSLLDYRIATTNVGPRRYVAELGPEPREKSAIIDELMGGNWHLIASCSDIAALAKQEFRAWGISKNATSVLPDIPTVTLQQSTTFAHTLTTSDCAAITRRCSTEHLPAYTMEHGGRLWQGGGSELLRAAWHTSALLMPPFSPTPCTITAIERVSTSQGDATIVSSHSYPFTPSAVNPLVCAPHGAATALRIEVASGQTTKAIDFPLTPVHACALAATYTANLLPSSFEPSSPSLAVTQSAVVPSPGRLTVSHIAQPLITEFNQTVTGAEIVALAATERPIYSGGFGRHPLYVFTDQGIFVIPQSSSGALGEAKLMSRKVVNAHTRPISGGGKIWLVSAHQQLCSIEGSKIRVVIPRWQTAAMTWNDAEHELWTLHPDGSLHITDGDGFFSRLTLNVDSMYYDSKSALAVMPDGSVLNICASVPTEQTVKYLSHPIMLSADMQQRPARIIWNVFGSNLHLRLTVQGEQGESKCGFTICSAKVDGEVNAPIALPLISPPVRTVRLSVDGTAPAGTVIYSADLYINTETHR
;
A
#
# COMPACT_ATOMS: atom_id res chain seq x y z
N THR A 1 9.87 -52.90 -40.56
CA THR A 1 10.04 -54.26 -41.16
C THR A 1 8.70 -54.77 -41.65
N PRO A 2 8.59 -55.61 -42.70
CA PRO A 2 7.31 -56.21 -43.07
C PRO A 2 6.68 -56.97 -41.90
N LEU A 3 5.42 -56.70 -41.59
CA LEU A 3 4.68 -57.33 -40.51
C LEU A 3 3.64 -58.31 -41.09
N SER A 4 3.57 -59.51 -40.52
CA SER A 4 2.53 -60.49 -40.86
C SER A 4 1.17 -60.14 -40.27
N ASN A 5 1.15 -59.42 -39.14
CA ASN A 5 -0.06 -59.02 -38.42
C ASN A 5 0.00 -57.53 -38.04
N TRP A 6 -1.07 -56.79 -38.32
CA TRP A 6 -1.20 -55.38 -37.94
C TRP A 6 -1.81 -55.26 -36.53
N ARG A 7 -0.98 -55.44 -35.50
CA ARG A 7 -1.36 -55.35 -34.09
C ARG A 7 -0.27 -54.68 -33.26
N ALA A 8 -0.67 -53.99 -32.20
CA ALA A 8 0.26 -53.50 -31.19
C ALA A 8 0.74 -54.65 -30.27
N PRO A 9 1.97 -54.57 -29.71
CA PRO A 9 2.97 -53.53 -29.93
C PRO A 9 3.75 -53.74 -31.25
N LEU A 10 4.14 -52.64 -31.89
CA LEU A 10 5.06 -52.65 -33.04
C LEU A 10 6.50 -52.95 -32.58
N PRO A 11 7.38 -53.48 -33.46
CA PRO A 11 8.79 -53.65 -33.15
C PRO A 11 9.44 -52.33 -32.70
N SER A 12 10.28 -52.36 -31.67
CA SER A 12 10.85 -51.13 -31.08
C SER A 12 11.64 -50.28 -32.07
N ALA A 13 12.26 -50.89 -33.08
CA ALA A 13 12.95 -50.16 -34.15
C ALA A 13 11.98 -49.36 -35.02
N ASP A 14 10.82 -49.93 -35.36
CA ASP A 14 9.78 -49.27 -36.15
C ASP A 14 9.13 -48.13 -35.34
N VAL A 15 8.87 -48.36 -34.04
CA VAL A 15 8.36 -47.31 -33.11
C VAL A 15 9.33 -46.12 -33.04
N ARG A 16 10.63 -46.36 -32.88
CA ARG A 16 11.65 -45.29 -32.85
C ARG A 16 11.73 -44.52 -34.17
N ALA A 17 11.63 -45.23 -35.30
CA ALA A 17 11.63 -44.59 -36.61
C ALA A 17 10.40 -43.70 -36.80
N LEU A 18 9.21 -44.19 -36.42
CA LEU A 18 7.97 -43.42 -36.46
C LEU A 18 8.02 -42.20 -35.53
N ALA A 19 8.52 -42.36 -34.30
CA ALA A 19 8.72 -41.26 -33.36
C ALA A 19 9.60 -40.16 -33.95
N ALA A 20 10.72 -40.54 -34.59
CA ALA A 20 11.64 -39.58 -35.21
C ALA A 20 11.00 -38.82 -36.39
N VAL A 21 10.16 -39.49 -37.20
CA VAL A 21 9.42 -38.86 -38.31
C VAL A 21 8.38 -37.88 -37.77
N VAL A 22 7.56 -38.29 -36.80
CA VAL A 22 6.54 -37.43 -36.18
C VAL A 22 7.20 -36.21 -35.55
N ARG A 23 8.24 -36.40 -34.74
CA ARG A 23 8.99 -35.31 -34.11
C ARG A 23 9.52 -34.30 -35.12
N ARG A 24 10.15 -34.77 -36.19
CA ARG A 24 10.72 -33.90 -37.23
C ARG A 24 9.62 -33.09 -37.94
N SER A 25 8.49 -33.72 -38.25
CA SER A 25 7.35 -33.04 -38.87
C SER A 25 6.76 -31.95 -37.97
N TYR A 26 6.59 -32.24 -36.67
CA TYR A 26 6.15 -31.26 -35.68
C TYR A 26 7.11 -30.06 -35.59
N GLN A 27 8.42 -30.32 -35.49
CA GLN A 27 9.43 -29.26 -35.43
C GLN A 27 9.46 -28.38 -36.70
N GLN A 28 9.22 -28.97 -37.88
CA GLN A 28 9.12 -28.21 -39.12
C GLN A 28 7.88 -27.31 -39.14
N LEU A 29 6.72 -27.82 -38.70
CA LEU A 29 5.50 -27.01 -38.58
C LEU A 29 5.66 -25.88 -37.58
N GLN A 30 6.24 -26.15 -36.41
CA GLN A 30 6.54 -25.13 -35.39
C GLN A 30 7.48 -24.05 -35.93
N LYS A 31 8.54 -24.44 -36.65
CA LYS A 31 9.47 -23.50 -37.28
C LYS A 31 8.79 -22.64 -38.34
N ALA A 32 7.92 -23.23 -39.16
CA ALA A 32 7.15 -22.51 -40.17
C ALA A 32 6.19 -21.50 -39.53
N ALA A 33 5.44 -21.91 -38.51
CA ALA A 33 4.53 -21.02 -37.78
C ALA A 33 5.27 -19.86 -37.11
N LYS A 34 6.39 -20.14 -36.42
CA LYS A 34 7.25 -19.13 -35.80
C LYS A 34 7.79 -18.13 -36.83
N GLY A 35 8.14 -18.59 -38.04
CA GLY A 35 8.55 -17.72 -39.15
C GLY A 35 7.48 -16.71 -39.58
N THR A 36 6.20 -16.98 -39.30
CA THR A 36 5.08 -16.07 -39.58
C THR A 36 4.63 -15.24 -38.37
N GLY A 37 5.32 -15.39 -37.23
CA GLY A 37 4.95 -14.74 -35.97
C GLY A 37 3.74 -15.37 -35.26
N ALA A 38 3.41 -16.62 -35.58
CA ALA A 38 2.30 -17.34 -34.98
C ALA A 38 2.78 -18.29 -33.88
N TYR A 39 1.93 -18.48 -32.87
CA TYR A 39 2.07 -19.47 -31.82
C TYR A 39 1.36 -20.76 -32.23
N THR A 40 1.84 -21.87 -31.72
CA THR A 40 1.34 -23.23 -32.01
C THR A 40 0.94 -24.00 -30.77
N ARG A 41 1.23 -23.43 -29.60
CA ARG A 41 1.04 -24.00 -28.28
C ARG A 41 0.46 -22.94 -27.34
N PRO A 42 -0.23 -23.34 -26.27
CA PRO A 42 -0.84 -22.40 -25.36
C PRO A 42 0.23 -21.54 -24.68
N ILE A 43 -0.13 -20.29 -24.43
CA ILE A 43 0.64 -19.34 -23.63
C ILE A 43 -0.30 -18.72 -22.59
N LEU A 44 0.25 -18.10 -21.56
CA LEU A 44 -0.50 -17.13 -20.77
C LEU A 44 -0.25 -15.73 -21.31
N ALA A 45 -1.28 -14.90 -21.28
CA ALA A 45 -1.19 -13.48 -21.58
C ALA A 45 -1.78 -12.66 -20.43
N ARG A 46 -1.27 -11.45 -20.24
CA ARG A 46 -1.84 -10.44 -19.33
C ARG A 46 -1.39 -9.05 -19.73
N TYR A 47 -2.03 -8.03 -19.18
CA TYR A 47 -1.57 -6.65 -19.31
C TYR A 47 -1.18 -6.05 -17.96
N ALA A 48 -0.33 -5.03 -18.02
CA ALA A 48 0.21 -4.32 -16.87
C ALA A 48 0.11 -2.81 -17.07
N VAL A 49 -0.12 -2.07 -15.98
CA VAL A 49 -0.14 -0.59 -15.99
C VAL A 49 1.18 -0.09 -15.43
N ARG A 50 1.99 0.53 -16.29
CA ARG A 50 3.28 1.11 -15.91
C ARG A 50 3.14 2.59 -15.61
N MET A 51 3.69 3.01 -14.47
CA MET A 51 3.70 4.40 -14.01
C MET A 51 4.85 5.18 -14.65
N THR A 52 4.80 6.51 -14.60
CA THR A 52 5.82 7.40 -15.19
C THR A 52 7.24 7.24 -14.64
N GLY A 53 7.43 6.66 -13.44
CA GLY A 53 8.76 6.29 -12.94
C GLY A 53 9.22 4.88 -13.34
N GLY A 54 8.41 4.13 -14.08
CA GLY A 54 8.75 2.81 -14.64
C GLY A 54 8.25 1.61 -13.85
N GLU A 55 7.78 1.80 -12.62
CA GLU A 55 7.20 0.75 -11.78
C GLU A 55 5.80 0.36 -12.26
N TYR A 56 5.42 -0.90 -12.05
CA TYR A 56 4.07 -1.39 -12.35
C TYR A 56 3.16 -1.20 -11.14
N LEU A 57 2.06 -0.46 -11.35
CA LEU A 57 0.99 -0.29 -10.37
C LEU A 57 0.08 -1.51 -10.30
N TRP A 58 -0.14 -2.17 -11.44
CA TRP A 58 -1.21 -3.15 -11.59
C TRP A 58 -0.92 -4.20 -12.66
N LEU A 59 -1.44 -5.42 -12.46
CA LEU A 59 -1.45 -6.54 -13.40
C LEU A 59 -2.84 -7.12 -13.56
N SER A 60 -3.19 -7.60 -14.76
CA SER A 60 -4.44 -8.33 -15.00
C SER A 60 -4.33 -9.79 -14.58
N ALA A 61 -5.49 -10.46 -14.51
CA ALA A 61 -5.55 -11.90 -14.44
C ALA A 61 -4.72 -12.51 -15.59
N PRO A 62 -3.91 -13.55 -15.35
CA PRO A 62 -3.31 -14.33 -16.42
C PRO A 62 -4.40 -15.14 -17.12
N VAL A 63 -4.42 -15.10 -18.45
CA VAL A 63 -5.41 -15.80 -19.27
C VAL A 63 -4.73 -16.75 -20.24
N MET A 64 -5.27 -17.95 -20.38
CA MET A 64 -4.75 -18.92 -21.34
C MET A 64 -5.21 -18.54 -22.75
N ILE A 65 -4.26 -18.31 -23.64
CA ILE A 65 -4.50 -18.11 -25.08
C ILE A 65 -3.98 -19.33 -25.84
N GLY A 66 -4.65 -19.69 -26.94
CA GLY A 66 -4.29 -20.87 -27.72
C GLY A 66 -4.85 -22.17 -27.15
N HIS A 67 -5.88 -22.13 -26.29
CA HIS A 67 -6.52 -23.33 -25.74
C HIS A 67 -7.07 -24.29 -26.82
N ASP A 68 -7.45 -23.78 -28.00
CA ASP A 68 -7.85 -24.63 -29.12
C ASP A 68 -6.70 -25.51 -29.66
N THR A 69 -5.44 -25.14 -29.42
CA THR A 69 -4.28 -26.00 -29.72
C THR A 69 -4.27 -27.26 -28.84
N VAL A 70 -4.90 -27.20 -27.66
CA VAL A 70 -5.10 -28.35 -26.76
C VAL A 70 -6.25 -29.25 -27.24
N LYS A 71 -7.23 -28.68 -27.95
CA LYS A 71 -8.40 -29.39 -28.48
C LYS A 71 -8.06 -30.36 -29.61
N THR A 72 -6.99 -30.08 -30.37
CA THR A 72 -6.65 -30.90 -31.54
C THR A 72 -6.11 -32.26 -31.15
N HIS A 73 -6.64 -33.29 -31.82
CA HIS A 73 -6.06 -34.62 -31.80
C HIS A 73 -4.63 -34.52 -32.32
N TYR A 74 -3.66 -34.65 -31.41
CA TYR A 74 -2.24 -34.79 -31.71
C TYR A 74 -1.94 -36.07 -32.51
N ARG A 75 -2.95 -36.93 -32.68
CA ARG A 75 -2.89 -38.13 -33.48
C ARG A 75 -3.31 -37.86 -34.92
N ILE A 76 -2.44 -38.25 -35.83
CA ILE A 76 -2.76 -38.41 -37.24
C ILE A 76 -3.18 -39.85 -37.50
N GLU A 77 -4.18 -40.00 -38.37
CA GLU A 77 -4.66 -41.30 -38.82
C GLU A 77 -4.04 -41.64 -40.17
N SER A 78 -3.36 -42.77 -40.29
CA SER A 78 -2.80 -43.25 -41.56
C SER A 78 -3.13 -44.72 -41.81
N GLU A 79 -3.56 -45.03 -43.04
CA GLU A 79 -3.83 -46.40 -43.46
C GLU A 79 -2.53 -47.21 -43.63
N ALA A 80 -2.56 -48.48 -43.24
CA ALA A 80 -1.46 -49.39 -43.42
C ALA A 80 -1.26 -49.72 -44.91
N VAL A 81 -0.01 -49.71 -45.36
CA VAL A 81 0.37 -50.12 -46.72
C VAL A 81 0.69 -51.61 -46.70
N THR A 82 0.20 -52.34 -47.69
CA THR A 82 0.47 -53.78 -47.86
C THR A 82 1.26 -54.05 -49.14
N GLY A 83 2.16 -55.03 -49.09
CA GLY A 83 2.92 -55.51 -50.23
C GLY A 83 3.26 -56.98 -50.04
N GLY A 84 3.01 -57.82 -51.05
CA GLY A 84 3.28 -59.27 -50.97
C GLY A 84 2.52 -60.00 -49.86
N GLY A 85 1.32 -59.52 -49.49
CA GLY A 85 0.50 -60.10 -48.42
C GLY A 85 0.92 -59.73 -46.99
N GLN A 86 1.91 -58.85 -46.82
CA GLN A 86 2.38 -58.34 -45.53
C GLN A 86 2.18 -56.83 -45.43
N PHE A 87 2.14 -56.31 -44.20
CA PHE A 87 2.11 -54.87 -43.94
C PHE A 87 3.52 -54.30 -44.05
N THR A 88 3.76 -53.41 -45.00
CA THR A 88 5.09 -52.89 -45.32
C THR A 88 5.34 -51.48 -44.77
N GLY A 89 4.29 -50.79 -44.31
CA GLY A 89 4.42 -49.48 -43.67
C GLY A 89 3.08 -48.79 -43.42
N ILE A 90 3.13 -47.47 -43.26
CA ILE A 90 1.97 -46.59 -43.18
C ILE A 90 1.95 -45.65 -44.39
N GLY A 91 0.75 -45.28 -44.83
CA GLY A 91 0.54 -44.39 -45.98
C GLY A 91 0.96 -42.96 -45.69
N ALA A 92 1.04 -42.16 -46.76
CA ALA A 92 1.25 -40.73 -46.64
C ALA A 92 0.04 -40.09 -45.94
N VAL A 93 0.31 -39.20 -44.99
CA VAL A 93 -0.71 -38.47 -44.23
C VAL A 93 -0.25 -37.03 -44.01
N THR A 94 -1.20 -36.11 -44.01
CA THR A 94 -0.94 -34.69 -43.73
C THR A 94 -1.05 -34.43 -42.24
N LEU A 95 0.05 -33.98 -41.64
CA LEU A 95 0.05 -33.43 -40.29
C LEU A 95 -0.26 -31.92 -40.36
N SER A 96 -1.23 -31.48 -39.57
CA SER A 96 -1.56 -30.06 -39.41
C SER A 96 -1.42 -29.67 -37.94
N LEU A 97 -0.92 -28.45 -37.70
CA LEU A 97 -0.78 -27.89 -36.36
C LEU A 97 -1.60 -26.61 -36.29
N PRO A 98 -2.55 -26.48 -35.35
CA PRO A 98 -3.23 -25.20 -35.15
C PRO A 98 -2.24 -24.12 -34.80
N CYS A 99 -2.46 -22.93 -35.35
CA CYS A 99 -1.68 -21.77 -34.99
C CYS A 99 -2.60 -20.58 -34.73
N PHE A 100 -2.12 -19.66 -33.91
CA PHE A 100 -2.85 -18.44 -33.58
C PHE A 100 -1.90 -17.26 -33.49
N LYS A 101 -2.47 -16.05 -33.61
CA LYS A 101 -1.81 -14.79 -33.32
C LYS A 101 -2.57 -14.09 -32.20
N LEU A 102 -1.86 -13.27 -31.43
CA LEU A 102 -2.48 -12.52 -30.36
C LEU A 102 -3.26 -11.34 -30.92
N GLY A 103 -4.51 -11.21 -30.46
CA GLY A 103 -5.37 -10.06 -30.71
C GLY A 103 -5.58 -9.28 -29.43
N ILE A 104 -5.64 -7.95 -29.53
CA ILE A 104 -5.98 -7.05 -28.44
C ILE A 104 -7.21 -6.25 -28.85
N SER A 105 -8.17 -6.15 -27.94
CA SER A 105 -9.31 -5.24 -28.05
C SER A 105 -9.39 -4.40 -26.78
N VAL A 106 -9.49 -3.08 -26.93
CA VAL A 106 -9.58 -2.16 -25.80
C VAL A 106 -11.06 -1.96 -25.45
N VAL A 107 -11.53 -2.66 -24.42
CA VAL A 107 -12.93 -2.57 -23.96
C VAL A 107 -13.18 -1.21 -23.29
N ASN A 108 -12.34 -0.88 -22.32
CA ASN A 108 -12.35 0.39 -21.61
C ASN A 108 -10.98 1.04 -21.76
N GLY A 109 -10.98 2.32 -22.14
CA GLY A 109 -9.76 3.12 -22.26
C GLY A 109 -9.23 3.58 -20.91
N VAL A 110 -8.12 4.34 -20.95
CA VAL A 110 -7.57 5.01 -19.76
C VAL A 110 -8.34 6.32 -19.54
N ALA A 111 -8.84 6.52 -18.32
CA ALA A 111 -9.55 7.75 -17.95
C ALA A 111 -8.57 8.94 -17.87
N ALA A 112 -9.08 10.15 -18.14
CA ALA A 112 -8.25 11.34 -18.35
C ALA A 112 -7.41 11.73 -17.12
N GLU A 113 -7.93 11.48 -15.92
CA GLU A 113 -7.27 11.73 -14.64
C GLU A 113 -6.00 10.89 -14.44
N TRP A 114 -5.93 9.72 -15.09
CA TRP A 114 -4.77 8.82 -15.01
C TRP A 114 -3.70 9.13 -16.07
N ALA A 115 -4.00 9.98 -17.06
CA ALA A 115 -3.15 10.18 -18.22
C ALA A 115 -1.76 10.77 -17.90
N ARG A 116 -1.63 11.49 -16.77
CA ARG A 116 -0.33 12.03 -16.30
C ARG A 116 0.48 11.05 -15.46
N LEU A 117 -0.15 10.01 -14.95
CA LEU A 117 0.45 9.05 -14.02
C LEU A 117 0.89 7.77 -14.73
N ILE A 118 0.18 7.37 -15.78
CA ILE A 118 0.44 6.16 -16.55
C ILE A 118 1.41 6.49 -17.69
N GLN A 119 2.51 5.75 -17.76
CA GLN A 119 3.48 5.78 -18.86
C GLN A 119 3.02 4.92 -20.04
N SER A 120 2.59 3.69 -19.75
CA SER A 120 2.16 2.73 -20.77
C SER A 120 1.27 1.63 -20.22
N VAL A 121 0.50 1.03 -21.12
CA VAL A 121 -0.13 -0.28 -20.92
C VAL A 121 0.68 -1.32 -21.68
N ASP A 122 1.22 -2.28 -20.94
CA ASP A 122 2.19 -3.26 -21.41
C ASP A 122 1.57 -4.65 -21.47
N ILE A 123 1.87 -5.42 -22.50
CA ILE A 123 1.33 -6.76 -22.75
C ILE A 123 2.44 -7.78 -22.54
N PHE A 124 2.20 -8.70 -21.62
CA PHE A 124 3.14 -9.75 -21.25
C PHE A 124 2.60 -11.12 -21.64
N VAL A 125 3.50 -11.99 -22.07
CA VAL A 125 3.20 -13.40 -22.33
C VAL A 125 4.26 -14.32 -21.76
N THR A 126 3.88 -15.56 -21.46
CA THR A 126 4.83 -16.62 -21.12
C THR A 126 5.43 -17.23 -22.39
N ASP A 127 6.44 -18.07 -22.19
CA ASP A 127 6.80 -19.05 -23.21
C ASP A 127 5.63 -19.99 -23.52
N GLU A 128 5.67 -20.56 -24.73
CA GLU A 128 4.75 -21.62 -25.17
C GLU A 128 4.99 -22.91 -24.40
N ALA A 129 3.95 -23.43 -23.74
CA ALA A 129 4.05 -24.70 -23.03
C ALA A 129 3.81 -25.90 -23.95
N ASP A 130 4.66 -26.92 -23.83
CA ASP A 130 4.48 -28.15 -24.59
C ASP A 130 3.23 -28.90 -24.14
N ILE A 131 2.31 -29.15 -25.06
CA ILE A 131 1.08 -29.93 -24.79
C ILE A 131 1.30 -31.45 -24.88
N ALA A 132 2.42 -31.86 -25.47
CA ALA A 132 2.78 -33.26 -25.69
C ALA A 132 4.31 -33.41 -25.75
N ASP A 133 4.84 -34.53 -25.27
CA ASP A 133 6.24 -34.92 -25.39
C ASP A 133 6.51 -35.45 -26.81
N THR A 134 7.23 -34.65 -27.60
CA THR A 134 7.60 -34.99 -28.97
C THR A 134 8.73 -36.02 -29.07
N SER A 135 9.35 -36.40 -27.96
CA SER A 135 10.36 -37.47 -27.91
C SER A 135 9.74 -38.87 -27.81
N LEU A 136 8.48 -38.94 -27.37
CA LEU A 136 7.72 -40.17 -27.19
C LEU A 136 6.62 -40.28 -28.27
N LEU A 137 6.28 -41.51 -28.62
CA LEU A 137 5.25 -41.80 -29.62
C LEU A 137 4.07 -42.49 -28.93
N ASP A 138 2.95 -41.78 -28.86
CA ASP A 138 1.65 -42.38 -28.57
C ASP A 138 1.06 -42.91 -29.88
N TYR A 139 0.83 -44.21 -29.96
CA TYR A 139 0.24 -44.82 -31.14
C TYR A 139 -0.79 -45.89 -30.79
N ARG A 140 -1.80 -46.04 -31.65
CA ARG A 140 -2.78 -47.11 -31.61
C ARG A 140 -2.90 -47.75 -32.99
N ILE A 141 -3.03 -49.07 -33.00
CA ILE A 141 -3.33 -49.81 -34.21
C ILE A 141 -4.77 -50.26 -34.14
N ALA A 142 -5.57 -49.82 -35.11
CA ALA A 142 -6.98 -50.11 -35.21
C ALA A 142 -7.31 -50.86 -36.50
N THR A 143 -8.44 -51.56 -36.48
CA THR A 143 -9.07 -52.11 -37.69
C THR A 143 -10.46 -51.49 -37.79
N THR A 144 -10.77 -50.84 -38.90
CA THR A 144 -12.11 -50.28 -39.13
C THR A 144 -12.92 -51.24 -39.98
N ASN A 145 -14.15 -51.52 -39.51
CA ASN A 145 -15.11 -52.39 -40.19
C ASN A 145 -16.21 -51.60 -40.91
N VAL A 146 -16.07 -50.28 -41.01
CA VAL A 146 -17.00 -49.42 -41.75
C VAL A 146 -16.62 -49.50 -43.22
N GLY A 147 -17.29 -50.37 -43.98
CA GLY A 147 -16.98 -50.64 -45.39
C GLY A 147 -15.88 -51.71 -45.57
N PRO A 148 -15.05 -51.66 -46.64
CA PRO A 148 -13.95 -52.60 -46.79
C PRO A 148 -12.99 -52.47 -45.61
N ARG A 149 -12.56 -53.62 -45.06
CA ARG A 149 -11.72 -53.69 -43.86
C ARG A 149 -10.42 -52.92 -44.07
N ARG A 150 -10.22 -51.84 -43.30
CA ARG A 150 -8.99 -51.04 -43.32
C ARG A 150 -8.21 -51.25 -42.05
N TYR A 151 -6.89 -51.22 -42.20
CA TYR A 151 -5.92 -51.30 -41.11
C TYR A 151 -5.32 -49.92 -40.95
N VAL A 152 -5.38 -49.38 -39.73
CA VAL A 152 -5.09 -47.97 -39.49
C VAL A 152 -4.11 -47.85 -38.33
N ALA A 153 -3.19 -46.91 -38.42
CA ALA A 153 -2.36 -46.45 -37.31
C ALA A 153 -2.76 -45.02 -36.96
N GLU A 154 -3.21 -44.82 -35.74
CA GLU A 154 -3.27 -43.50 -35.11
C GLU A 154 -1.93 -43.27 -34.43
N LEU A 155 -1.28 -42.14 -34.68
CA LEU A 155 0.05 -41.86 -34.15
C LEU A 155 0.27 -40.37 -33.90
N GLY A 156 0.93 -40.03 -32.80
CA GLY A 156 1.18 -38.67 -32.38
C GLY A 156 2.21 -38.58 -31.25
N PRO A 157 2.62 -37.37 -30.86
CA PRO A 157 3.41 -37.18 -29.64
C PRO A 157 2.60 -37.58 -28.39
N GLU A 158 3.28 -38.01 -27.34
CA GLU A 158 2.62 -38.44 -26.10
C GLU A 158 2.05 -37.23 -25.33
N PRO A 159 0.75 -37.21 -24.99
CA PRO A 159 0.15 -36.08 -24.29
C PRO A 159 0.78 -35.84 -22.93
N ARG A 160 0.93 -34.57 -22.56
CA ARG A 160 1.33 -34.21 -21.21
C ARG A 160 0.12 -34.09 -20.29
N GLU A 161 0.36 -34.37 -19.02
CA GLU A 161 -0.60 -34.11 -17.96
C GLU A 161 -0.95 -32.62 -17.91
N LYS A 162 -2.24 -32.32 -17.78
CA LYS A 162 -2.74 -30.93 -17.85
C LYS A 162 -2.20 -30.06 -16.72
N SER A 163 -2.02 -30.63 -15.53
CA SER A 163 -1.40 -29.94 -14.39
C SER A 163 0.03 -29.50 -14.72
N ALA A 164 0.83 -30.37 -15.34
CA ALA A 164 2.20 -30.06 -15.72
C ALA A 164 2.28 -28.92 -16.75
N ILE A 165 1.31 -28.83 -17.67
CA ILE A 165 1.20 -27.72 -18.63
C ILE A 165 0.91 -26.41 -17.88
N ILE A 166 -0.03 -26.43 -16.93
CA ILE A 166 -0.38 -25.24 -16.13
C ILE A 166 0.78 -24.82 -15.22
N ASP A 167 1.48 -25.75 -14.59
CA ASP A 167 2.63 -25.45 -13.72
C ASP A 167 3.78 -24.80 -14.50
N GLU A 168 4.06 -25.28 -15.72
CA GLU A 168 5.06 -24.68 -16.62
C GLU A 168 4.67 -23.25 -17.02
N LEU A 169 3.41 -23.05 -17.41
CA LEU A 169 2.88 -21.75 -17.78
C LEU A 169 2.92 -20.75 -16.62
N MET A 170 2.45 -21.15 -15.43
CA MET A 170 2.36 -20.28 -14.26
C MET A 170 3.72 -20.00 -13.62
N GLY A 171 4.67 -20.95 -13.73
CA GLY A 171 6.04 -20.81 -13.23
C GLY A 171 7.00 -20.12 -14.20
N GLY A 172 6.58 -19.89 -15.45
CA GLY A 172 7.39 -19.31 -16.51
C GLY A 172 7.70 -17.82 -16.33
N ASN A 173 8.68 -17.35 -17.11
CA ASN A 173 8.99 -15.94 -17.23
C ASN A 173 7.94 -15.22 -18.08
N TRP A 174 7.69 -13.95 -17.77
CA TRP A 174 6.73 -13.12 -18.49
C TRP A 174 7.45 -12.10 -19.36
N HIS A 175 7.40 -12.28 -20.67
CA HIS A 175 8.09 -11.45 -21.65
C HIS A 175 7.19 -10.33 -22.17
N LEU A 176 7.70 -9.10 -22.16
CA LEU A 176 7.03 -7.96 -22.76
C LEU A 176 7.00 -8.13 -24.29
N ILE A 177 5.82 -8.08 -24.90
CA ILE A 177 5.67 -8.23 -26.36
C ILE A 177 5.07 -7.00 -27.02
N ALA A 178 4.35 -6.15 -26.29
CA ALA A 178 3.82 -4.89 -26.81
C ALA A 178 3.69 -3.87 -25.68
N SER A 179 3.93 -2.60 -25.99
CA SER A 179 3.76 -1.49 -25.06
C SER A 179 3.05 -0.35 -25.78
N CYS A 180 1.94 0.12 -25.19
CA CYS A 180 1.19 1.27 -25.69
C CYS A 180 1.38 2.46 -24.75
N SER A 181 2.14 3.45 -25.19
CA SER A 181 2.36 4.72 -24.47
C SER A 181 1.49 5.87 -24.99
N ASP A 182 0.70 5.66 -26.05
CA ASP A 182 -0.26 6.65 -26.57
C ASP A 182 -1.55 6.57 -25.74
N ILE A 183 -1.52 7.19 -24.54
CA ILE A 183 -2.66 7.18 -23.62
C ILE A 183 -3.91 7.85 -24.23
N ALA A 184 -3.71 8.83 -25.11
CA ALA A 184 -4.81 9.49 -25.82
C ALA A 184 -5.51 8.55 -26.81
N ALA A 185 -4.77 7.64 -27.46
CA ALA A 185 -5.35 6.59 -28.28
C ALA A 185 -6.08 5.54 -27.42
N LEU A 186 -5.50 5.11 -26.30
CA LEU A 186 -6.16 4.17 -25.38
C LEU A 186 -7.49 4.71 -24.87
N ALA A 187 -7.56 6.00 -24.53
CA ALA A 187 -8.80 6.69 -24.13
C ALA A 187 -9.91 6.62 -25.20
N LYS A 188 -9.53 6.45 -26.48
CA LYS A 188 -10.43 6.28 -27.64
C LYS A 188 -10.59 4.81 -28.04
N GLN A 189 -10.28 3.88 -27.14
CA GLN A 189 -10.35 2.42 -27.38
C GLN A 189 -9.42 1.95 -28.52
N GLU A 190 -8.33 2.66 -28.76
CA GLU A 190 -7.30 2.28 -29.75
C GLU A 190 -6.03 1.82 -29.04
N PHE A 191 -5.54 0.63 -29.38
CA PHE A 191 -4.21 0.18 -28.94
C PHE A 191 -3.18 0.51 -30.02
N ARG A 192 -2.24 1.42 -29.71
CA ARG A 192 -1.17 1.83 -30.63
C ARG A 192 0.20 1.41 -30.11
N ALA A 193 0.86 0.53 -30.83
CA ALA A 193 2.20 0.01 -30.53
C ALA A 193 2.92 -0.36 -31.82
N TRP A 194 4.23 -0.62 -31.75
CA TRP A 194 4.99 -1.11 -32.90
C TRP A 194 4.58 -2.55 -33.27
N GLY A 195 4.59 -2.90 -34.56
CA GLY A 195 4.31 -4.26 -35.02
C GLY A 195 2.85 -4.70 -34.92
N ILE A 196 1.90 -3.76 -34.88
CA ILE A 196 0.47 -4.08 -34.83
C ILE A 196 -0.20 -3.89 -36.20
N SER A 197 -1.18 -4.74 -36.52
CA SER A 197 -2.05 -4.56 -37.69
C SER A 197 -3.51 -4.65 -37.28
N LYS A 198 -4.32 -3.67 -37.68
CA LYS A 198 -5.77 -3.65 -37.44
C LYS A 198 -6.43 -4.83 -38.18
N ASN A 199 -7.24 -5.62 -37.48
CA ASN A 199 -8.01 -6.70 -38.10
C ASN A 199 -9.34 -6.16 -38.63
N ALA A 200 -9.79 -6.66 -39.79
CA ALA A 200 -11.08 -6.31 -40.39
C ALA A 200 -12.24 -7.08 -39.73
N THR A 201 -11.97 -8.24 -39.10
CA THR A 201 -12.96 -9.03 -38.37
C THR A 201 -12.76 -8.81 -36.89
N SER A 202 -13.74 -8.18 -36.24
CA SER A 202 -13.70 -8.02 -34.79
C SER A 202 -14.19 -9.27 -34.07
N VAL A 203 -13.53 -9.64 -32.97
CA VAL A 203 -14.01 -10.67 -32.03
C VAL A 203 -15.08 -10.10 -31.10
N LEU A 204 -15.03 -8.80 -30.80
CA LEU A 204 -16.01 -8.09 -29.96
C LEU A 204 -16.97 -7.24 -30.82
N PRO A 205 -18.27 -7.17 -30.50
CA PRO A 205 -19.21 -6.30 -31.20
C PRO A 205 -18.70 -4.84 -31.21
N ASP A 206 -18.59 -4.23 -32.40
CA ASP A 206 -18.23 -2.83 -32.65
C ASP A 206 -16.90 -2.31 -32.08
N ILE A 207 -16.06 -3.17 -31.47
CA ILE A 207 -14.76 -2.79 -30.90
C ILE A 207 -13.63 -3.38 -31.75
N PRO A 208 -12.76 -2.60 -32.40
CA PRO A 208 -11.74 -3.15 -33.29
C PRO A 208 -10.77 -4.10 -32.56
N THR A 209 -10.49 -5.24 -33.17
CA THR A 209 -9.42 -6.14 -32.71
C THR A 209 -8.13 -5.83 -33.47
N VAL A 210 -7.05 -5.63 -32.73
CA VAL A 210 -5.72 -5.35 -33.28
C VAL A 210 -4.85 -6.60 -33.13
N THR A 211 -4.32 -7.11 -34.24
CA THR A 211 -3.43 -8.29 -34.23
C THR A 211 -2.00 -7.84 -33.99
N LEU A 212 -1.34 -8.46 -33.01
CA LEU A 212 0.09 -8.32 -32.78
C LEU A 212 0.85 -9.18 -33.79
N GLN A 213 1.64 -8.54 -34.64
CA GLN A 213 2.66 -9.22 -35.43
C GLN A 213 3.88 -9.34 -34.52
N GLN A 214 4.28 -10.57 -34.19
CA GLN A 214 5.28 -10.92 -33.18
C GLN A 214 6.43 -9.89 -33.10
N SER A 215 6.45 -9.10 -32.02
CA SER A 215 7.43 -8.05 -31.79
C SER A 215 8.54 -8.60 -30.89
N THR A 216 9.76 -8.67 -31.41
CA THR A 216 10.96 -9.13 -30.69
C THR A 216 11.77 -7.97 -30.09
N THR A 217 11.23 -6.77 -30.12
CA THR A 217 11.97 -5.52 -29.86
C THR A 217 12.10 -5.19 -28.38
N PHE A 218 11.38 -5.87 -27.49
CA PHE A 218 11.34 -5.56 -26.07
C PHE A 218 12.13 -6.61 -25.27
N ALA A 219 13.15 -6.16 -24.52
CA ALA A 219 14.01 -7.03 -23.71
C ALA A 219 13.58 -7.13 -22.24
N HIS A 220 12.35 -6.71 -21.89
CA HIS A 220 11.88 -6.67 -20.51
C HIS A 220 11.14 -7.96 -20.13
N THR A 221 11.44 -8.49 -18.94
CA THR A 221 10.83 -9.71 -18.41
C THR A 221 10.43 -9.49 -16.95
N LEU A 222 9.23 -9.93 -16.58
CA LEU A 222 8.79 -10.01 -15.19
C LEU A 222 9.00 -11.43 -14.66
N THR A 223 9.64 -11.52 -13.50
CA THR A 223 9.77 -12.78 -12.76
C THR A 223 8.50 -13.09 -11.99
N THR A 224 8.32 -14.34 -11.54
CA THR A 224 7.22 -14.73 -10.63
C THR A 224 7.19 -13.88 -9.36
N SER A 225 8.35 -13.52 -8.80
CA SER A 225 8.43 -12.61 -7.64
C SER A 225 7.91 -11.20 -7.94
N ASP A 226 8.20 -10.65 -9.12
CA ASP A 226 7.67 -9.33 -9.51
C ASP A 226 6.14 -9.39 -9.60
N CYS A 227 5.61 -10.46 -10.18
CA CYS A 227 4.17 -10.71 -10.29
C CYS A 227 3.54 -10.76 -8.90
N ALA A 228 4.10 -11.58 -8.01
CA ALA A 228 3.59 -11.76 -6.65
C ALA A 228 3.64 -10.47 -5.84
N ALA A 229 4.66 -9.63 -6.04
CA ALA A 229 4.74 -8.31 -5.41
C ALA A 229 3.64 -7.37 -5.93
N ILE A 230 3.41 -7.31 -7.24
CA ILE A 230 2.37 -6.45 -7.82
C ILE A 230 0.97 -6.95 -7.43
N THR A 231 0.67 -8.24 -7.62
CA THR A 231 -0.64 -8.83 -7.29
C THR A 231 -1.04 -8.57 -5.83
N ARG A 232 -0.11 -8.76 -4.88
CA ARG A 232 -0.37 -8.48 -3.44
C ARG A 232 -0.73 -7.02 -3.17
N ARG A 233 -0.15 -6.08 -3.92
CA ARG A 233 -0.46 -4.64 -3.77
C ARG A 233 -1.83 -4.29 -4.34
N CYS A 234 -2.31 -5.04 -5.33
CA CYS A 234 -3.61 -4.76 -5.96
C CYS A 234 -4.77 -5.50 -5.28
N SER A 235 -4.52 -6.62 -4.60
CA SER A 235 -5.56 -7.45 -3.96
C SER A 235 -6.19 -6.83 -2.72
N THR A 236 -5.54 -5.83 -2.11
CA THR A 236 -6.01 -5.16 -0.89
C THR A 236 -5.69 -3.67 -0.96
N GLU A 237 -6.60 -2.83 -0.50
CA GLU A 237 -6.33 -1.43 -0.22
C GLU A 237 -6.26 -1.21 1.28
N HIS A 238 -5.22 -0.51 1.73
CA HIS A 238 -5.12 -0.10 3.10
C HIS A 238 -5.97 1.16 3.33
N LEU A 239 -6.84 1.10 4.33
CA LEU A 239 -7.65 2.21 4.83
C LEU A 239 -7.04 2.63 6.18
N PRO A 240 -5.98 3.47 6.17
CA PRO A 240 -5.25 3.79 7.37
C PRO A 240 -6.07 4.65 8.32
N ALA A 241 -5.93 4.41 9.61
CA ALA A 241 -6.44 5.33 10.63
C ALA A 241 -5.56 6.58 10.75
N TYR A 242 -4.26 6.44 10.47
CA TYR A 242 -3.27 7.52 10.61
C TYR A 242 -2.36 7.60 9.40
N THR A 243 -2.10 8.81 8.92
CA THR A 243 -1.18 9.09 7.82
C THR A 243 -0.23 10.22 8.20
N MET A 244 1.03 10.11 7.82
CA MET A 244 2.08 11.10 8.00
C MET A 244 2.96 11.16 6.74
N GLU A 245 3.42 12.34 6.35
CA GLU A 245 4.50 12.50 5.38
C GLU A 245 5.83 12.67 6.11
N HIS A 246 6.84 11.90 5.71
CA HIS A 246 8.19 12.10 6.20
C HIS A 246 9.21 11.55 5.20
N GLY A 247 10.20 12.37 4.84
CA GLY A 247 11.28 11.98 3.93
C GLY A 247 10.80 11.71 2.51
N GLY A 248 9.76 12.40 2.04
CA GLY A 248 9.16 12.22 0.72
C GLY A 248 8.29 10.96 0.61
N ARG A 249 7.98 10.30 1.72
CA ARG A 249 7.18 9.07 1.78
C ARG A 249 5.91 9.31 2.59
N LEU A 250 4.84 8.64 2.18
CA LEU A 250 3.62 8.52 2.97
C LEU A 250 3.74 7.31 3.87
N TRP A 251 3.59 7.53 5.17
CA TRP A 251 3.55 6.52 6.22
C TRP A 251 2.13 6.40 6.70
N GLN A 252 1.61 5.18 6.71
CA GLN A 252 0.20 4.90 6.95
C GLN A 252 0.10 3.76 7.95
N GLY A 253 -0.71 3.93 9.00
CA GLY A 253 -0.76 2.99 10.11
C GLY A 253 -2.17 2.75 10.63
N GLY A 254 -2.39 1.53 11.10
CA GLY A 254 -3.63 1.08 11.73
C GLY A 254 -4.83 1.05 10.78
N GLY A 255 -6.04 1.04 11.33
CA GLY A 255 -7.26 0.99 10.53
C GLY A 255 -7.57 -0.40 9.98
N SER A 256 -7.95 -0.46 8.71
CA SER A 256 -8.47 -1.68 8.09
C SER A 256 -7.93 -1.90 6.68
N GLU A 257 -8.16 -3.08 6.12
CA GLU A 257 -7.91 -3.40 4.72
C GLU A 257 -9.23 -3.67 4.00
N LEU A 258 -9.47 -2.93 2.92
CA LEU A 258 -10.51 -3.29 1.96
C LEU A 258 -9.96 -4.38 1.05
N LEU A 259 -10.58 -5.55 1.08
CA LEU A 259 -10.28 -6.59 0.11
C LEU A 259 -10.80 -6.16 -1.27
N ARG A 260 -9.96 -6.20 -2.30
CA ARG A 260 -10.30 -5.67 -3.63
C ARG A 260 -10.34 -6.76 -4.68
N ALA A 261 -11.38 -6.71 -5.53
CA ALA A 261 -11.39 -7.43 -6.79
C ALA A 261 -10.50 -6.65 -7.76
N ALA A 262 -9.19 -6.89 -7.65
CA ALA A 262 -8.18 -6.17 -8.41
C ALA A 262 -8.37 -6.29 -9.93
N TRP A 263 -9.00 -7.36 -10.42
CA TRP A 263 -9.10 -7.67 -11.83
C TRP A 263 -10.47 -7.38 -12.40
N HIS A 264 -10.50 -6.72 -13.55
CA HIS A 264 -11.69 -6.74 -14.40
C HIS A 264 -11.92 -8.16 -14.93
N THR A 265 -13.13 -8.67 -14.73
CA THR A 265 -13.54 -10.00 -15.20
C THR A 265 -13.46 -10.15 -16.72
N SER A 266 -13.44 -9.04 -17.47
CA SER A 266 -13.36 -9.04 -18.94
C SER A 266 -12.19 -9.85 -19.50
N ALA A 267 -11.06 -9.91 -18.80
CA ALA A 267 -9.92 -10.73 -19.21
C ALA A 267 -10.28 -12.22 -19.28
N LEU A 268 -11.15 -12.69 -18.38
CA LEU A 268 -11.55 -14.10 -18.28
C LEU A 268 -12.67 -14.48 -19.26
N LEU A 269 -13.25 -13.54 -19.99
CA LEU A 269 -14.43 -13.81 -20.84
C LEU A 269 -14.02 -14.28 -22.23
N MET A 270 -14.77 -15.23 -22.78
CA MET A 270 -14.46 -15.88 -24.04
C MET A 270 -15.61 -15.78 -25.06
N PRO A 271 -15.30 -15.72 -26.37
CA PRO A 271 -16.29 -15.71 -27.44
C PRO A 271 -17.06 -17.05 -27.54
N PRO A 272 -18.18 -17.08 -28.29
CA PRO A 272 -18.80 -15.95 -28.99
C PRO A 272 -19.35 -14.88 -28.06
N PHE A 273 -19.28 -13.63 -28.51
CA PHE A 273 -19.82 -12.45 -27.83
C PHE A 273 -21.06 -11.96 -28.56
N SER A 274 -22.19 -11.89 -27.87
CA SER A 274 -23.42 -11.28 -28.39
C SER A 274 -23.34 -9.75 -28.25
N PRO A 275 -23.89 -8.95 -29.19
CA PRO A 275 -24.00 -7.48 -29.05
C PRO A 275 -25.00 -7.01 -27.98
N THR A 276 -25.65 -7.93 -27.27
CA THR A 276 -26.51 -7.55 -26.14
C THR A 276 -25.64 -7.06 -24.96
N PRO A 277 -25.91 -5.88 -24.37
CA PRO A 277 -25.20 -5.45 -23.17
C PRO A 277 -25.50 -6.34 -21.97
N CYS A 278 -24.51 -6.49 -21.08
CA CYS A 278 -24.68 -7.20 -19.82
C CYS A 278 -24.01 -6.50 -18.65
N THR A 279 -24.40 -6.88 -17.44
CA THR A 279 -23.68 -6.57 -16.21
C THR A 279 -23.08 -7.86 -15.69
N ILE A 280 -21.78 -7.86 -15.41
CA ILE A 280 -21.06 -9.01 -14.88
C ILE A 280 -20.66 -8.72 -13.45
N THR A 281 -21.04 -9.63 -12.55
CA THR A 281 -20.68 -9.57 -11.14
C THR A 281 -19.75 -10.74 -10.81
N ALA A 282 -18.55 -10.44 -10.34
CA ALA A 282 -17.62 -11.43 -9.81
C ALA A 282 -17.69 -11.42 -8.28
N ILE A 283 -17.93 -12.59 -7.70
CA ILE A 283 -18.05 -12.82 -6.25
C ILE A 283 -16.97 -13.83 -5.86
N GLU A 284 -15.95 -13.34 -5.18
CA GLU A 284 -14.81 -14.13 -4.72
C GLU A 284 -14.94 -14.40 -3.22
N ARG A 285 -14.80 -15.66 -2.81
CA ARG A 285 -14.78 -16.07 -1.40
C ARG A 285 -13.33 -16.24 -0.96
N VAL A 286 -13.00 -15.65 0.17
CA VAL A 286 -11.64 -15.60 0.70
C VAL A 286 -11.63 -16.08 2.14
N SER A 287 -10.70 -16.99 2.47
CA SER A 287 -10.47 -17.37 3.85
C SER A 287 -9.50 -16.37 4.49
N THR A 288 -9.94 -15.69 5.55
CA THR A 288 -9.12 -14.72 6.32
C THR A 288 -8.87 -15.25 7.73
N SER A 289 -7.93 -14.65 8.46
CA SER A 289 -7.69 -14.98 9.87
C SER A 289 -8.89 -14.71 10.78
N GLN A 290 -9.87 -13.91 10.32
CA GLN A 290 -11.10 -13.59 11.05
C GLN A 290 -12.31 -14.41 10.58
N GLY A 291 -12.12 -15.34 9.63
CA GLY A 291 -13.17 -16.14 9.02
C GLY A 291 -13.32 -15.89 7.51
N ASP A 292 -14.41 -16.40 6.93
CA ASP A 292 -14.68 -16.25 5.50
C ASP A 292 -15.15 -14.83 5.18
N ALA A 293 -14.53 -14.23 4.17
CA ALA A 293 -14.86 -12.91 3.64
C ALA A 293 -15.25 -13.02 2.16
N THR A 294 -15.95 -12.01 1.66
CA THR A 294 -16.35 -11.94 0.25
C THR A 294 -15.83 -10.65 -0.39
N ILE A 295 -15.30 -10.79 -1.60
CA ILE A 295 -14.92 -9.68 -2.47
C ILE A 295 -15.90 -9.65 -3.64
N VAL A 296 -16.45 -8.47 -3.94
CA VAL A 296 -17.43 -8.30 -5.02
C VAL A 296 -17.01 -7.18 -5.94
N SER A 297 -17.09 -7.42 -7.24
CA SER A 297 -17.04 -6.37 -8.28
C SER A 297 -18.15 -6.55 -9.28
N SER A 298 -18.70 -5.45 -9.78
CA SER A 298 -19.74 -5.46 -10.80
C SER A 298 -19.44 -4.41 -11.86
N HIS A 299 -19.51 -4.81 -13.13
CA HIS A 299 -19.16 -3.96 -14.27
C HIS A 299 -20.11 -4.21 -15.44
N SER A 300 -20.51 -3.15 -16.14
CA SER A 300 -21.30 -3.23 -17.36
C SER A 300 -20.40 -3.35 -18.60
N TYR A 301 -20.80 -4.19 -19.54
CA TYR A 301 -20.12 -4.44 -20.80
C TYR A 301 -21.08 -4.28 -21.98
N PRO A 302 -20.61 -3.81 -23.16
CA PRO A 302 -21.43 -3.64 -24.35
C PRO A 302 -21.72 -4.96 -25.08
N PHE A 303 -21.36 -6.10 -24.49
CA PHE A 303 -21.53 -7.43 -25.07
C PHE A 303 -21.84 -8.46 -23.98
N THR A 304 -22.45 -9.58 -24.37
CA THR A 304 -22.71 -10.73 -23.48
C THR A 304 -21.80 -11.89 -23.87
N PRO A 305 -20.91 -12.36 -22.97
CA PRO A 305 -20.05 -13.52 -23.21
C PRO A 305 -20.84 -14.83 -23.12
N SER A 306 -20.32 -15.88 -23.73
CA SER A 306 -20.91 -17.22 -23.67
C SER A 306 -20.10 -18.21 -22.83
N ALA A 307 -18.80 -17.95 -22.63
CA ALA A 307 -17.91 -18.81 -21.88
C ALA A 307 -16.84 -18.04 -21.08
N VAL A 308 -16.17 -18.75 -20.19
CA VAL A 308 -15.03 -18.30 -19.38
C VAL A 308 -13.76 -19.03 -19.80
N ASN A 309 -12.62 -18.36 -19.69
CA ASN A 309 -11.28 -18.85 -20.04
C ASN A 309 -10.96 -20.17 -19.31
N PRO A 310 -10.20 -21.09 -19.93
CA PRO A 310 -9.83 -22.35 -19.29
C PRO A 310 -9.02 -22.22 -18.01
N LEU A 311 -8.24 -21.13 -17.89
CA LEU A 311 -7.55 -20.76 -16.66
C LEU A 311 -8.34 -19.63 -15.99
N VAL A 312 -8.79 -19.88 -14.77
CA VAL A 312 -9.55 -18.92 -13.98
C VAL A 312 -8.73 -18.57 -12.75
N CYS A 313 -8.56 -17.27 -12.51
CA CYS A 313 -7.76 -16.78 -11.40
C CYS A 313 -8.51 -15.72 -10.60
N ALA A 314 -8.20 -15.64 -9.31
CA ALA A 314 -8.57 -14.55 -8.43
C ALA A 314 -7.31 -13.87 -7.85
N PRO A 315 -7.34 -12.54 -7.68
CA PRO A 315 -6.16 -11.78 -7.24
C PRO A 315 -5.78 -12.04 -5.79
N HIS A 316 -6.72 -12.44 -4.92
CA HIS A 316 -6.38 -12.74 -3.53
C HIS A 316 -5.82 -14.16 -3.39
N GLY A 317 -4.59 -14.29 -2.90
CA GLY A 317 -3.91 -15.60 -2.76
C GLY A 317 -4.62 -16.62 -1.87
N ALA A 318 -5.48 -16.16 -0.95
CA ALA A 318 -6.30 -17.01 -0.07
C ALA A 318 -7.74 -17.22 -0.57
N ALA A 319 -8.04 -16.89 -1.83
CA ALA A 319 -9.36 -17.14 -2.39
C ALA A 319 -9.62 -18.64 -2.56
N THR A 320 -10.80 -19.08 -2.15
CA THR A 320 -11.24 -20.47 -2.14
C THR A 320 -12.29 -20.76 -3.21
N ALA A 321 -13.00 -19.74 -3.68
CA ALA A 321 -13.95 -19.86 -4.78
C ALA A 321 -14.15 -18.52 -5.51
N LEU A 322 -14.49 -18.60 -6.79
CA LEU A 322 -14.93 -17.47 -7.60
C LEU A 322 -16.22 -17.84 -8.32
N ARG A 323 -17.24 -17.00 -8.17
CA ARG A 323 -18.49 -17.06 -8.93
C ARG A 323 -18.54 -15.89 -9.89
N ILE A 324 -18.85 -16.15 -11.16
CA ILE A 324 -19.04 -15.12 -12.18
C ILE A 324 -20.49 -15.17 -12.64
N GLU A 325 -21.23 -14.10 -12.38
CA GLU A 325 -22.61 -13.92 -12.82
C GLU A 325 -22.67 -12.97 -14.00
N VAL A 326 -23.53 -13.29 -14.97
CA VAL A 326 -23.79 -12.49 -16.17
C VAL A 326 -25.28 -12.21 -16.22
N ALA A 327 -25.66 -10.96 -15.95
CA ALA A 327 -27.03 -10.47 -16.07
C ALA A 327 -27.20 -9.75 -17.41
N SER A 328 -28.07 -10.27 -18.27
CA SER A 328 -28.34 -9.73 -19.61
C SER A 328 -29.85 -9.75 -19.87
N GLY A 329 -30.46 -8.57 -20.00
CA GLY A 329 -31.92 -8.43 -20.09
C GLY A 329 -32.61 -8.96 -18.83
N GLN A 330 -33.55 -9.92 -19.00
CA GLN A 330 -34.27 -10.59 -17.90
C GLN A 330 -33.62 -11.93 -17.49
N THR A 331 -32.46 -12.26 -18.08
CA THR A 331 -31.78 -13.54 -17.83
C THR A 331 -30.53 -13.32 -17.00
N THR A 332 -30.31 -14.21 -16.03
CA THR A 332 -29.05 -14.32 -15.31
C THR A 332 -28.46 -15.69 -15.59
N LYS A 333 -27.16 -15.73 -15.87
CA LYS A 333 -26.38 -16.96 -15.93
C LYS A 333 -25.20 -16.85 -14.98
N ALA A 334 -24.70 -17.97 -14.50
CA ALA A 334 -23.56 -18.00 -13.61
C ALA A 334 -22.68 -19.22 -13.84
N ILE A 335 -21.47 -19.16 -13.30
CA ILE A 335 -20.56 -20.29 -13.17
C ILE A 335 -19.76 -20.15 -11.89
N ASP A 336 -19.51 -21.26 -11.22
CA ASP A 336 -18.78 -21.34 -9.96
C ASP A 336 -17.49 -22.13 -10.15
N PHE A 337 -16.39 -21.60 -9.61
CA PHE A 337 -15.06 -22.18 -9.70
C PHE A 337 -14.48 -22.36 -8.29
N PRO A 338 -14.14 -23.60 -7.87
CA PRO A 338 -13.30 -23.80 -6.70
C PRO A 338 -11.88 -23.36 -7.05
N LEU A 339 -11.25 -22.57 -6.18
CA LEU A 339 -9.91 -22.03 -6.39
C LEU A 339 -8.92 -22.64 -5.40
N THR A 340 -7.67 -22.73 -5.84
CA THR A 340 -6.54 -23.20 -5.02
C THR A 340 -5.42 -22.15 -5.03
N PRO A 341 -4.76 -21.90 -3.88
CA PRO A 341 -3.64 -20.97 -3.82
C PRO A 341 -2.48 -21.36 -4.75
N VAL A 342 -1.97 -20.38 -5.51
CA VAL A 342 -0.75 -20.48 -6.31
C VAL A 342 0.30 -19.55 -5.69
N HIS A 343 1.04 -20.09 -4.72
CA HIS A 343 1.95 -19.29 -3.90
C HIS A 343 3.02 -18.52 -4.69
N ALA A 344 3.53 -19.10 -5.79
CA ALA A 344 4.56 -18.48 -6.63
C ALA A 344 4.12 -17.12 -7.21
N CYS A 345 2.82 -16.93 -7.44
CA CYS A 345 2.25 -15.71 -8.05
C CYS A 345 1.37 -14.91 -7.09
N ALA A 346 1.28 -15.33 -5.82
CA ALA A 346 0.44 -14.74 -4.77
C ALA A 346 -1.03 -14.52 -5.19
N LEU A 347 -1.59 -15.47 -5.94
CA LEU A 347 -2.97 -15.49 -6.43
C LEU A 347 -3.61 -16.85 -6.12
N ALA A 348 -4.90 -17.00 -6.37
CA ALA A 348 -5.56 -18.31 -6.40
C ALA A 348 -6.05 -18.62 -7.82
N ALA A 349 -5.97 -19.89 -8.22
CA ALA A 349 -6.37 -20.30 -9.56
C ALA A 349 -7.03 -21.67 -9.58
N THR A 350 -7.72 -21.92 -10.68
CA THR A 350 -8.18 -23.23 -11.10
C THR A 350 -8.13 -23.32 -12.62
N TYR A 351 -8.21 -24.54 -13.14
CA TYR A 351 -8.30 -24.77 -14.57
C TYR A 351 -9.40 -25.79 -14.87
N THR A 352 -10.00 -25.67 -16.04
CA THR A 352 -11.06 -26.57 -16.46
C THR A 352 -10.47 -27.95 -16.78
N ALA A 353 -11.26 -29.01 -16.54
CA ALA A 353 -10.78 -30.39 -16.65
C ALA A 353 -10.14 -30.73 -18.01
N ASN A 354 -10.50 -30.02 -19.09
CA ASN A 354 -9.98 -30.24 -20.44
C ASN A 354 -9.12 -29.10 -21.00
N LEU A 355 -8.81 -28.09 -20.18
CA LEU A 355 -8.19 -26.84 -20.65
C LEU A 355 -8.99 -26.20 -21.81
N LEU A 356 -10.31 -26.35 -21.77
CA LEU A 356 -11.26 -25.75 -22.71
C LEU A 356 -12.18 -24.76 -21.98
N PRO A 357 -12.72 -23.74 -22.68
CA PRO A 357 -13.61 -22.77 -22.06
C PRO A 357 -14.85 -23.43 -21.45
N SER A 358 -15.33 -22.89 -20.33
CA SER A 358 -16.56 -23.34 -19.68
C SER A 358 -17.72 -22.40 -19.96
N SER A 359 -18.86 -22.94 -20.37
CA SER A 359 -20.07 -22.17 -20.65
C SER A 359 -20.79 -21.74 -19.37
N PHE A 360 -21.49 -20.61 -19.42
CA PHE A 360 -22.36 -20.17 -18.32
C PHE A 360 -23.67 -20.96 -18.26
N GLU A 361 -24.14 -21.27 -17.06
CA GLU A 361 -25.39 -21.98 -16.81
C GLU A 361 -26.50 -21.03 -16.31
N PRO A 362 -27.79 -21.28 -16.60
CA PRO A 362 -28.89 -20.48 -16.06
C PRO A 362 -28.83 -20.38 -14.53
N SER A 363 -29.02 -19.17 -13.99
CA SER A 363 -28.96 -18.95 -12.55
C SER A 363 -29.90 -17.83 -12.10
N SER A 364 -30.20 -17.78 -10.81
CA SER A 364 -30.87 -16.65 -10.19
C SER A 364 -29.82 -15.63 -9.73
N PRO A 365 -30.10 -14.31 -9.78
CA PRO A 365 -29.18 -13.29 -9.31
C PRO A 365 -28.89 -13.44 -7.81
N SER A 366 -27.61 -13.33 -7.43
CA SER A 366 -27.24 -13.33 -6.01
C SER A 366 -27.63 -12.02 -5.35
N LEU A 367 -28.54 -12.07 -4.37
CA LEU A 367 -29.07 -10.88 -3.66
C LEU A 367 -28.23 -10.46 -2.43
N ALA A 368 -27.21 -11.22 -2.03
CA ALA A 368 -26.68 -11.14 -0.66
C ALA A 368 -25.47 -10.22 -0.44
N VAL A 369 -24.62 -9.95 -1.46
CA VAL A 369 -23.36 -9.22 -1.25
C VAL A 369 -23.13 -8.21 -2.36
N THR A 370 -23.11 -6.92 -2.00
CA THR A 370 -22.93 -5.79 -2.94
C THR A 370 -21.64 -5.02 -2.69
N GLN A 371 -20.93 -5.31 -1.61
CA GLN A 371 -19.71 -4.63 -1.21
C GLN A 371 -18.65 -5.64 -0.80
N SER A 372 -17.39 -5.31 -1.10
CA SER A 372 -16.26 -6.13 -0.67
C SER A 372 -16.02 -5.96 0.83
N ALA A 373 -15.54 -7.03 1.46
CA ALA A 373 -15.27 -7.04 2.89
C ALA A 373 -14.15 -6.07 3.29
N VAL A 374 -14.32 -5.45 4.45
CA VAL A 374 -13.30 -4.65 5.13
C VAL A 374 -12.86 -5.41 6.37
N VAL A 375 -11.55 -5.68 6.47
CA VAL A 375 -10.98 -6.49 7.55
C VAL A 375 -10.09 -5.60 8.44
N PRO A 376 -10.31 -5.55 9.76
CA PRO A 376 -9.46 -4.79 10.68
C PRO A 376 -7.98 -5.20 10.62
N SER A 377 -7.09 -4.20 10.60
CA SER A 377 -5.63 -4.38 10.52
C SER A 377 -4.90 -3.46 11.52
N PRO A 378 -5.10 -3.64 12.84
CA PRO A 378 -4.77 -2.65 13.87
C PRO A 378 -3.28 -2.27 13.93
N GLY A 379 -2.38 -3.23 13.70
CA GLY A 379 -0.94 -3.01 13.76
C GLY A 379 -0.25 -2.98 12.39
N ARG A 380 -1.02 -2.78 11.31
CA ARG A 380 -0.51 -2.70 9.95
C ARG A 380 0.19 -1.36 9.72
N LEU A 381 1.34 -1.40 9.06
CA LEU A 381 2.07 -0.23 8.59
C LEU A 381 2.35 -0.38 7.10
N THR A 382 1.94 0.62 6.32
CA THR A 382 2.30 0.77 4.91
C THR A 382 3.16 2.01 4.69
N VAL A 383 4.12 1.91 3.77
CA VAL A 383 4.98 3.02 3.37
C VAL A 383 5.03 3.11 1.86
N SER A 384 4.80 4.31 1.34
CA SER A 384 4.88 4.57 -0.09
C SER A 384 6.32 4.63 -0.59
N HIS A 385 6.48 4.44 -1.90
CA HIS A 385 7.69 4.79 -2.62
C HIS A 385 7.94 6.30 -2.54
N ILE A 386 9.21 6.70 -2.45
CA ILE A 386 9.63 8.10 -2.25
C ILE A 386 9.26 9.03 -3.41
N ALA A 387 9.18 8.50 -4.63
CA ALA A 387 8.83 9.26 -5.83
C ALA A 387 7.43 8.90 -6.38
N GLN A 388 6.77 7.89 -5.80
CA GLN A 388 5.50 7.37 -6.29
C GLN A 388 4.57 7.01 -5.12
N PRO A 389 3.74 7.95 -4.64
CA PRO A 389 2.91 7.73 -3.46
C PRO A 389 1.87 6.61 -3.64
N LEU A 390 1.54 6.25 -4.89
CA LEU A 390 0.61 5.17 -5.23
C LEU A 390 1.25 3.77 -5.16
N ILE A 391 2.57 3.69 -5.09
CA ILE A 391 3.30 2.44 -4.99
C ILE A 391 3.66 2.19 -3.54
N THR A 392 3.08 1.14 -2.95
CA THR A 392 3.48 0.68 -1.61
C THR A 392 4.78 -0.11 -1.70
N GLU A 393 5.84 0.34 -1.03
CA GLU A 393 7.13 -0.36 -0.92
C GLU A 393 7.18 -1.28 0.30
N PHE A 394 6.60 -0.83 1.41
CA PHE A 394 6.57 -1.59 2.65
C PHE A 394 5.13 -1.82 3.05
N ASN A 395 4.80 -3.07 3.40
CA ASN A 395 3.47 -3.44 3.85
C ASN A 395 3.55 -4.62 4.83
N GLN A 396 3.54 -4.35 6.13
CA GLN A 396 3.68 -5.38 7.17
C GLN A 396 2.90 -5.04 8.43
N THR A 397 2.52 -6.08 9.18
CA THR A 397 2.02 -5.93 10.54
C THR A 397 3.20 -5.80 11.48
N VAL A 398 3.41 -4.60 12.01
CA VAL A 398 4.58 -4.24 12.83
C VAL A 398 4.33 -4.39 14.32
N THR A 399 3.06 -4.36 14.75
CA THR A 399 2.66 -4.67 16.13
C THR A 399 1.36 -5.48 16.14
N GLY A 400 1.01 -6.10 17.26
CA GLY A 400 -0.34 -6.67 17.46
C GLY A 400 -1.35 -5.68 18.04
N ALA A 401 -0.91 -4.45 18.32
CA ALA A 401 -1.66 -3.40 19.01
C ALA A 401 -2.27 -2.42 18.01
N GLU A 402 -3.27 -1.66 18.42
CA GLU A 402 -3.90 -0.64 17.59
C GLU A 402 -2.99 0.58 17.49
N ILE A 403 -2.57 0.92 16.28
CA ILE A 403 -1.81 2.15 16.04
C ILE A 403 -2.74 3.34 16.19
N VAL A 404 -2.36 4.29 17.07
CA VAL A 404 -3.12 5.50 17.40
C VAL A 404 -2.43 6.80 16.99
N ALA A 405 -1.15 6.75 16.60
CA ALA A 405 -0.42 7.84 15.97
C ALA A 405 0.92 7.37 15.39
N LEU A 406 1.47 8.19 14.48
CA LEU A 406 2.81 8.04 13.93
C LEU A 406 3.57 9.36 14.12
N ALA A 407 4.86 9.28 14.42
CA ALA A 407 5.75 10.44 14.38
C ALA A 407 7.17 10.02 13.96
N ALA A 408 7.89 10.89 13.28
CA ALA A 408 9.30 10.71 12.94
C ALA A 408 10.08 11.96 13.32
N THR A 409 11.37 11.80 13.61
CA THR A 409 12.25 12.92 13.98
C THR A 409 12.83 13.58 12.75
N GLU A 410 12.77 14.91 12.69
CA GLU A 410 13.33 15.70 11.58
C GLU A 410 14.85 15.61 11.48
N ARG A 411 15.55 15.46 12.60
CA ARG A 411 17.01 15.38 12.65
C ARG A 411 17.49 13.94 12.72
N PRO A 412 18.59 13.58 12.03
CA PRO A 412 19.19 12.28 12.16
C PRO A 412 19.63 12.01 13.61
N ILE A 413 19.25 10.87 14.18
CA ILE A 413 19.66 10.45 15.52
C ILE A 413 20.75 9.38 15.41
N TYR A 414 22.01 9.76 15.63
CA TYR A 414 23.12 8.81 15.67
C TYR A 414 23.31 8.27 17.09
N SER A 415 22.40 7.41 17.55
CA SER A 415 22.61 6.59 18.76
C SER A 415 22.41 5.13 18.41
N GLY A 416 23.33 4.27 18.85
CA GLY A 416 23.69 2.95 18.28
C GLY A 416 22.64 1.84 18.17
N GLY A 417 21.34 2.14 18.13
CA GLY A 417 20.27 1.16 17.93
C GLY A 417 19.06 1.61 17.08
N PHE A 418 18.94 2.89 16.69
CA PHE A 418 17.70 3.41 16.09
C PHE A 418 17.81 3.89 14.63
N GLY A 419 19.01 3.91 14.07
CA GLY A 419 19.21 4.37 12.69
C GLY A 419 19.04 5.90 12.55
N ARG A 420 19.08 6.42 11.31
CA ARG A 420 19.09 7.88 11.08
C ARG A 420 17.76 8.54 11.47
N HIS A 421 16.65 8.07 10.95
CA HIS A 421 15.33 8.67 11.20
C HIS A 421 14.38 7.59 11.75
N PRO A 422 14.43 7.27 13.06
CA PRO A 422 13.52 6.29 13.62
C PRO A 422 12.06 6.74 13.47
N LEU A 423 11.20 5.81 13.06
CA LEU A 423 9.76 5.99 13.11
C LEU A 423 9.26 5.54 14.48
N TYR A 424 8.48 6.40 15.13
CA TYR A 424 7.78 6.09 16.37
C TYR A 424 6.33 5.76 16.05
N VAL A 425 5.94 4.56 16.46
CA VAL A 425 4.59 4.03 16.28
C VAL A 425 3.91 4.00 17.64
N PHE A 426 2.94 4.89 17.84
CA PHE A 426 2.19 4.99 19.07
C PHE A 426 1.00 4.04 18.98
N THR A 427 0.82 3.22 20.00
CA THR A 427 -0.28 2.26 20.09
C THR A 427 -1.04 2.39 21.40
N ASP A 428 -2.18 1.71 21.48
CA ASP A 428 -2.96 1.53 22.72
C ASP A 428 -2.22 0.74 23.81
N GLN A 429 -1.11 0.08 23.48
CA GLN A 429 -0.29 -0.73 24.40
C GLN A 429 1.09 -0.12 24.71
N GLY A 430 1.49 0.95 24.01
CA GLY A 430 2.78 1.61 24.24
C GLY A 430 3.33 2.32 23.01
N ILE A 431 4.61 2.68 23.07
CA ILE A 431 5.32 3.35 21.99
C ILE A 431 6.36 2.36 21.46
N PHE A 432 6.23 2.02 20.19
CA PHE A 432 7.18 1.22 19.45
C PHE A 432 8.08 2.12 18.60
N VAL A 433 9.27 1.63 18.30
CA VAL A 433 10.21 2.31 17.41
C VAL A 433 10.69 1.35 16.35
N ILE A 434 10.66 1.82 15.11
CA ILE A 434 11.11 1.10 13.93
C ILE A 434 12.40 1.78 13.48
N PRO A 435 13.55 1.09 13.57
CA PRO A 435 14.81 1.65 13.13
C PRO A 435 14.83 1.74 11.60
N GLN A 436 15.35 2.85 11.08
CA GLN A 436 15.53 3.04 9.65
C GLN A 436 17.01 3.14 9.29
N SER A 437 17.45 2.26 8.39
CA SER A 437 18.81 2.27 7.85
C SER A 437 19.04 3.48 6.93
N SER A 438 20.30 3.76 6.59
CA SER A 438 20.64 4.85 5.65
C SER A 438 20.13 4.65 4.23
N SER A 439 19.80 3.41 3.83
CA SER A 439 19.17 3.10 2.55
C SER A 439 17.64 3.22 2.58
N GLY A 440 17.05 3.57 3.73
CA GLY A 440 15.60 3.66 3.92
C GLY A 440 14.94 2.35 4.34
N ALA A 441 15.67 1.23 4.36
CA ALA A 441 15.14 -0.06 4.80
C ALA A 441 14.79 -0.04 6.29
N LEU A 442 13.65 -0.63 6.62
CA LEU A 442 13.09 -0.71 7.97
C LEU A 442 13.53 -1.98 8.68
N GLY A 443 13.88 -1.85 9.96
CA GLY A 443 14.09 -2.99 10.85
C GLY A 443 12.83 -3.38 11.62
N GLU A 444 13.01 -4.30 12.57
CA GLU A 444 11.93 -4.78 13.43
C GLU A 444 11.45 -3.71 14.42
N ALA A 445 10.13 -3.65 14.65
CA ALA A 445 9.53 -2.77 15.65
C ALA A 445 9.89 -3.22 17.07
N LYS A 446 10.40 -2.30 17.90
CA LYS A 446 10.79 -2.57 19.28
C LYS A 446 9.99 -1.73 20.25
N LEU A 447 9.48 -2.33 21.33
CA LEU A 447 8.80 -1.58 22.39
C LEU A 447 9.81 -0.67 23.11
N MET A 448 9.60 0.64 23.03
CA MET A 448 10.42 1.64 23.72
C MET A 448 9.86 1.98 25.10
N SER A 449 8.54 2.16 25.20
CA SER A 449 7.87 2.60 26.42
C SER A 449 6.45 2.03 26.48
N ARG A 450 5.94 1.76 27.68
CA ARG A 450 4.53 1.38 27.90
C ARG A 450 3.60 2.57 28.11
N LYS A 451 4.12 3.81 28.00
CA LYS A 451 3.26 5.01 28.03
C LYS A 451 2.40 5.02 26.76
N VAL A 452 1.12 5.32 26.93
CA VAL A 452 0.15 5.46 25.84
C VAL A 452 -0.13 6.95 25.64
N VAL A 453 -0.29 7.37 24.39
CA VAL A 453 -0.66 8.75 24.05
C VAL A 453 -2.12 9.01 24.42
N ASN A 454 -2.43 10.23 24.84
CA ASN A 454 -3.80 10.65 25.07
C ASN A 454 -4.56 10.65 23.73
N ALA A 455 -5.70 9.97 23.68
CA ALA A 455 -6.52 9.81 22.48
C ALA A 455 -6.96 11.13 21.82
N HIS A 456 -7.00 12.23 22.59
CA HIS A 456 -7.40 13.55 22.09
C HIS A 456 -6.24 14.40 21.60
N THR A 457 -5.01 13.90 21.67
CA THR A 457 -3.81 14.66 21.26
C THR A 457 -3.01 13.88 20.23
N ARG A 458 -2.33 14.60 19.34
CA ARG A 458 -1.40 14.00 18.38
C ARG A 458 0.04 14.32 18.80
N PRO A 459 0.96 13.34 18.74
CA PRO A 459 2.38 13.64 18.86
C PRO A 459 2.82 14.58 17.75
N ILE A 460 3.75 15.48 18.03
CA ILE A 460 4.34 16.38 17.03
C ILE A 460 5.86 16.28 17.06
N SER A 461 6.50 16.45 15.91
CA SER A 461 7.95 16.66 15.81
C SER A 461 8.25 18.14 16.00
N GLY A 462 9.35 18.47 16.68
CA GLY A 462 9.79 19.85 16.86
C GLY A 462 11.03 19.95 17.73
N GLY A 463 11.98 20.82 17.37
CA GLY A 463 13.20 21.04 18.16
C GLY A 463 14.11 19.81 18.27
N GLY A 464 14.01 18.88 17.31
CA GLY A 464 14.74 17.60 17.33
C GLY A 464 14.16 16.55 18.30
N LYS A 465 12.98 16.81 18.88
CA LYS A 465 12.28 15.91 19.80
C LYS A 465 10.89 15.56 19.24
N ILE A 466 10.29 14.51 19.79
CA ILE A 466 8.84 14.27 19.62
C ILE A 466 8.13 14.63 20.92
N TRP A 467 7.15 15.50 20.81
CA TRP A 467 6.31 15.96 21.91
C TRP A 467 5.00 15.18 21.92
N LEU A 468 4.57 14.72 23.09
CA LEU A 468 3.32 13.98 23.27
C LEU A 468 2.71 14.28 24.63
N VAL A 469 1.38 14.16 24.72
CA VAL A 469 0.68 14.11 26.01
C VAL A 469 0.28 12.67 26.28
N SER A 470 0.70 12.12 27.41
CA SER A 470 0.33 10.74 27.78
C SER A 470 -1.12 10.66 28.27
N ALA A 471 -1.70 9.47 28.25
CA ALA A 471 -3.04 9.20 28.79
C ALA A 471 -3.21 9.62 30.26
N HIS A 472 -2.11 9.75 31.02
CA HIS A 472 -2.09 10.26 32.39
C HIS A 472 -1.93 11.79 32.48
N GLN A 473 -2.20 12.53 31.40
CA GLN A 473 -2.09 13.99 31.35
C GLN A 473 -0.69 14.49 31.71
N GLN A 474 0.35 13.87 31.13
CA GLN A 474 1.74 14.30 31.32
C GLN A 474 2.32 14.74 29.98
N LEU A 475 2.89 15.93 29.91
CA LEU A 475 3.65 16.38 28.76
C LEU A 475 5.00 15.65 28.77
N CYS A 476 5.27 14.91 27.71
CA CYS A 476 6.49 14.14 27.56
C CYS A 476 7.23 14.55 26.28
N SER A 477 8.55 14.42 26.30
CA SER A 477 9.40 14.50 25.11
C SER A 477 10.10 13.17 24.88
N ILE A 478 10.31 12.82 23.61
CA ILE A 478 11.12 11.68 23.18
C ILE A 478 12.33 12.21 22.43
N GLU A 479 13.51 11.70 22.82
CA GLU A 479 14.78 11.96 22.16
C GLU A 479 15.56 10.63 22.04
N GLY A 480 15.69 10.14 20.80
CA GLY A 480 16.27 8.82 20.55
C GLY A 480 15.49 7.71 21.26
N SER A 481 16.15 6.98 22.17
CA SER A 481 15.53 5.91 22.98
C SER A 481 14.82 6.38 24.24
N LYS A 482 14.95 7.66 24.61
CA LYS A 482 14.58 8.14 25.94
C LYS A 482 13.30 8.93 25.87
N ILE A 483 12.39 8.60 26.79
CA ILE A 483 11.19 9.39 27.06
C ILE A 483 11.35 10.12 28.40
N ARG A 484 11.15 11.44 28.41
CA ARG A 484 11.22 12.29 29.60
C ARG A 484 9.85 12.92 29.85
N VAL A 485 9.37 12.85 31.09
CA VAL A 485 8.23 13.69 31.53
C VAL A 485 8.76 15.09 31.77
N VAL A 486 8.25 16.07 31.02
CA VAL A 486 8.63 17.47 31.12
C VAL A 486 7.73 18.18 32.11
N ILE A 487 6.41 17.98 32.00
CA ILE A 487 5.42 18.53 32.94
C ILE A 487 4.50 17.40 33.42
N PRO A 488 4.41 17.13 34.73
CA PRO A 488 3.72 15.96 35.27
C PRO A 488 2.19 16.07 35.27
N ARG A 489 1.63 17.28 35.13
CA ARG A 489 0.20 17.54 35.04
C ARG A 489 -0.05 18.58 33.96
N TRP A 490 -0.59 18.13 32.84
CA TRP A 490 -0.72 18.91 31.62
C TRP A 490 -1.95 18.47 30.83
N GLN A 491 -2.85 19.42 30.59
CA GLN A 491 -4.04 19.23 29.77
C GLN A 491 -3.89 20.01 28.48
N THR A 492 -4.22 19.34 27.39
CA THR A 492 -4.04 19.86 26.04
C THR A 492 -5.09 19.24 25.14
N ALA A 493 -5.68 20.08 24.30
CA ALA A 493 -6.53 19.68 23.18
C ALA A 493 -5.72 19.55 21.88
N ALA A 494 -4.72 20.41 21.65
CA ALA A 494 -3.87 20.37 20.45
C ALA A 494 -2.47 20.91 20.74
N MET A 495 -1.47 20.51 19.94
CA MET A 495 -0.10 21.01 20.04
C MET A 495 0.43 21.40 18.67
N THR A 496 1.33 22.38 18.64
CA THR A 496 2.10 22.76 17.47
C THR A 496 3.50 23.20 17.90
N TRP A 497 4.43 23.20 16.96
CA TRP A 497 5.78 23.64 17.20
C TRP A 497 6.04 24.95 16.44
N ASN A 498 6.50 25.97 17.15
CA ASN A 498 6.94 27.22 16.57
C ASN A 498 8.44 27.13 16.26
N ASP A 499 8.78 26.90 14.99
CA ASP A 499 10.17 26.79 14.56
C ASP A 499 10.95 28.11 14.64
N ALA A 500 10.28 29.26 14.56
CA ALA A 500 10.96 30.56 14.59
C ALA A 500 11.54 30.85 15.98
N GLU A 501 10.80 30.53 17.04
CA GLU A 501 11.19 30.80 18.43
C GLU A 501 11.68 29.55 19.18
N HIS A 502 11.63 28.37 18.55
CA HIS A 502 11.95 27.08 19.16
C HIS A 502 11.10 26.74 20.39
N GLU A 503 9.79 26.97 20.28
CA GLU A 503 8.83 26.78 21.38
C GLU A 503 7.72 25.79 21.03
N LEU A 504 7.31 25.00 22.03
CA LEU A 504 6.11 24.19 21.97
C LEU A 504 4.90 25.03 22.37
N TRP A 505 3.93 25.14 21.48
CA TRP A 505 2.67 25.83 21.71
C TRP A 505 1.55 24.79 21.85
N THR A 506 0.73 24.92 22.88
CA THR A 506 -0.36 23.97 23.17
C THR A 506 -1.67 24.69 23.44
N LEU A 507 -2.76 24.15 22.91
CA LEU A 507 -4.12 24.61 23.18
C LEU A 507 -4.63 23.91 24.42
N HIS A 508 -4.98 24.66 25.45
CA HIS A 508 -5.68 24.14 26.61
C HIS A 508 -7.18 23.97 26.28
N PRO A 509 -7.89 23.00 26.88
CA PRO A 509 -9.33 22.78 26.62
C PRO A 509 -10.26 23.99 26.91
N ASP A 510 -9.78 25.02 27.61
CA ASP A 510 -10.52 26.26 27.85
C ASP A 510 -10.31 27.33 26.76
N GLY A 511 -9.59 26.99 25.69
CA GLY A 511 -9.27 27.88 24.58
C GLY A 511 -8.00 28.71 24.75
N SER A 512 -7.37 28.69 25.94
CA SER A 512 -6.13 29.46 26.15
C SER A 512 -4.90 28.74 25.59
N LEU A 513 -3.90 29.53 25.17
CA LEU A 513 -2.65 29.01 24.65
C LEU A 513 -1.57 28.97 25.74
N HIS A 514 -0.86 27.85 25.78
CA HIS A 514 0.20 27.52 26.72
C HIS A 514 1.49 27.25 25.95
N ILE A 515 2.57 27.95 26.28
CA ILE A 515 3.84 27.89 25.56
C ILE A 515 4.92 27.38 26.50
N THR A 516 5.79 26.50 26.01
CA THR A 516 6.95 26.00 26.75
C THR A 516 8.13 25.71 25.84
N ASP A 517 9.34 25.94 26.33
CA ASP A 517 10.60 25.57 25.66
C ASP A 517 11.04 24.12 25.96
N GLY A 518 10.35 23.44 26.88
CA GLY A 518 10.69 22.08 27.29
C GLY A 518 11.63 21.96 28.49
N ASP A 519 12.14 23.07 29.02
CA ASP A 519 13.02 23.11 30.19
C ASP A 519 12.31 23.66 31.44
N GLY A 520 10.99 23.78 31.37
CA GLY A 520 10.12 24.16 32.48
C GLY A 520 9.70 25.62 32.46
N PHE A 521 10.09 26.39 31.43
CA PHE A 521 9.50 27.70 31.19
C PHE A 521 8.07 27.53 30.67
N PHE A 522 7.14 28.27 31.25
CA PHE A 522 5.71 28.20 30.91
C PHE A 522 5.16 29.61 30.82
N SER A 523 4.66 29.99 29.65
CA SER A 523 3.86 31.19 29.48
C SER A 523 2.46 30.82 29.03
N ARG A 524 1.48 31.64 29.45
CA ARG A 524 0.08 31.49 29.09
C ARG A 524 -0.38 32.76 28.40
N LEU A 525 -0.87 32.62 27.17
CA LEU A 525 -1.51 33.72 26.44
C LEU A 525 -3.02 33.64 26.64
N THR A 526 -3.62 34.75 27.02
CA THR A 526 -5.08 34.92 27.10
C THR A 526 -5.67 35.21 25.71
N LEU A 527 -5.21 34.46 24.70
CA LEU A 527 -5.81 34.44 23.38
C LEU A 527 -6.76 33.24 23.34
N ASN A 528 -8.02 33.48 22.99
CA ASN A 528 -9.00 32.40 22.88
C ASN A 528 -8.93 31.80 21.47
N VAL A 529 -8.45 30.56 21.38
CA VAL A 529 -8.24 29.82 20.13
C VAL A 529 -9.18 28.62 20.11
N ASP A 530 -9.80 28.36 18.96
CA ASP A 530 -10.73 27.25 18.78
C ASP A 530 -9.98 25.97 18.39
N SER A 531 -9.03 26.06 17.46
CA SER A 531 -8.22 24.91 17.04
C SER A 531 -6.81 25.29 16.58
N MET A 532 -5.92 24.31 16.50
CA MET A 532 -4.55 24.48 16.02
C MET A 532 -4.21 23.45 14.95
N TYR A 533 -3.38 23.85 13.99
CA TYR A 533 -2.87 23.00 12.92
C TYR A 533 -1.35 23.07 12.83
N TYR A 534 -0.74 21.93 12.50
CA TYR A 534 0.69 21.78 12.30
C TYR A 534 0.96 20.82 11.15
N ASP A 535 1.79 21.23 10.19
CA ASP A 535 2.20 20.42 9.03
C ASP A 535 3.71 20.20 8.95
N SER A 536 4.44 20.30 10.07
CA SER A 536 5.92 20.33 10.17
C SER A 536 6.61 21.60 9.67
N LYS A 537 5.91 22.50 8.97
CA LYS A 537 6.49 23.75 8.42
C LYS A 537 5.78 25.00 8.92
N SER A 538 4.50 24.88 9.24
CA SER A 538 3.62 25.98 9.60
C SER A 538 2.82 25.61 10.84
N ALA A 539 2.81 26.52 11.81
CA ALA A 539 1.98 26.44 12.99
C ALA A 539 0.86 27.47 12.88
N LEU A 540 -0.38 27.00 12.80
CA LEU A 540 -1.56 27.86 12.63
C LEU A 540 -2.50 27.73 13.83
N ALA A 541 -3.06 28.85 14.28
CA ALA A 541 -4.17 28.91 15.22
C ALA A 541 -5.42 29.43 14.51
N VAL A 542 -6.54 28.76 14.72
CA VAL A 542 -7.85 29.18 14.21
C VAL A 542 -8.64 29.78 15.36
N MET A 543 -9.04 31.03 15.18
CA MET A 543 -9.83 31.78 16.15
C MET A 543 -11.32 31.39 16.06
N PRO A 544 -12.13 31.63 17.10
CA PRO A 544 -13.57 31.33 17.10
C PRO A 544 -14.39 32.02 16.00
N ASP A 545 -13.88 33.12 15.43
CA ASP A 545 -14.50 33.84 14.31
C ASP A 545 -14.11 33.29 12.93
N GLY A 546 -13.29 32.22 12.89
CA GLY A 546 -12.77 31.60 11.68
C GLY A 546 -11.51 32.26 11.11
N SER A 547 -11.01 33.35 11.72
CA SER A 547 -9.73 33.94 11.33
C SER A 547 -8.55 33.01 11.67
N VAL A 548 -7.50 33.04 10.86
CA VAL A 548 -6.33 32.17 11.01
C VAL A 548 -5.10 33.01 11.31
N LEU A 549 -4.43 32.68 12.42
CA LEU A 549 -3.18 33.29 12.84
C LEU A 549 -2.02 32.34 12.55
N ASN A 550 -0.96 32.87 11.94
CA ASN A 550 0.30 32.17 11.80
C ASN A 550 1.15 32.39 13.05
N ILE A 551 1.34 31.35 13.86
CA ILE A 551 2.08 31.39 15.13
C ILE A 551 3.55 31.72 14.89
N CYS A 552 4.11 31.28 13.75
CA CYS A 552 5.50 31.53 13.39
C CYS A 552 5.74 32.98 12.90
N ALA A 553 4.70 33.81 12.77
CA ALA A 553 4.79 35.19 12.28
C ALA A 553 4.47 36.20 13.40
N SER A 554 5.21 36.12 14.51
CA SER A 554 5.12 37.07 15.62
C SER A 554 5.57 38.47 15.20
N VAL A 555 4.83 39.48 15.65
CA VAL A 555 5.19 40.90 15.46
C VAL A 555 5.62 41.48 16.81
N PRO A 556 6.73 42.25 16.88
CA PRO A 556 7.13 42.94 18.10
C PRO A 556 6.04 43.93 18.54
N THR A 557 5.41 43.67 19.69
CA THR A 557 4.38 44.53 20.28
C THR A 557 4.55 44.59 21.78
N GLU A 558 4.00 45.65 22.39
CA GLU A 558 3.81 45.70 23.83
C GLU A 558 2.80 44.63 24.26
N GLN A 559 3.11 43.95 25.38
CA GLN A 559 2.32 42.85 25.92
C GLN A 559 2.05 43.06 27.41
N THR A 560 0.87 42.63 27.86
CA THR A 560 0.56 42.58 29.29
C THR A 560 1.21 41.35 29.89
N VAL A 561 2.07 41.54 30.88
CA VAL A 561 2.76 40.49 31.61
C VAL A 561 2.10 40.31 32.97
N LYS A 562 1.72 39.07 33.30
CA LYS A 562 1.28 38.69 34.64
C LYS A 562 1.96 37.38 35.03
N TYR A 563 2.79 37.45 36.04
CA TYR A 563 3.51 36.32 36.62
C TYR A 563 3.27 36.26 38.12
N LEU A 564 3.08 35.05 38.65
CA LEU A 564 3.06 34.75 40.07
C LEU A 564 3.79 33.44 40.30
N SER A 565 4.84 33.46 41.12
CA SER A 565 5.59 32.25 41.46
C SER A 565 4.75 31.30 42.31
N HIS A 566 5.12 30.01 42.28
CA HIS A 566 4.73 29.09 43.35
C HIS A 566 5.27 29.60 44.70
N PRO A 567 4.68 29.19 45.84
CA PRO A 567 5.24 29.46 47.16
C PRO A 567 6.70 28.98 47.24
N ILE A 568 7.62 29.90 47.44
CA ILE A 568 9.04 29.61 47.65
C ILE A 568 9.23 29.40 49.16
N MET A 569 9.51 28.17 49.56
CA MET A 569 9.79 27.84 50.95
C MET A 569 11.19 28.32 51.33
N LEU A 570 11.30 29.22 52.31
CA LEU A 570 12.59 29.78 52.72
C LEU A 570 13.40 28.82 53.60
N SER A 571 12.72 27.98 54.38
CA SER A 571 13.31 26.91 55.19
C SER A 571 12.25 25.86 55.51
N ALA A 572 12.66 24.61 55.68
CA ALA A 572 11.77 23.50 56.04
C ALA A 572 11.22 23.63 57.48
N ASP A 573 12.05 24.13 58.39
CA ASP A 573 11.86 23.95 59.83
C ASP A 573 11.58 25.25 60.60
N MET A 574 11.97 26.41 60.06
CA MET A 574 11.85 27.70 60.77
C MET A 574 11.45 28.85 59.83
N GLN A 575 10.74 29.85 60.37
CA GLN A 575 10.48 31.09 59.65
C GLN A 575 11.77 31.88 59.47
N GLN A 576 11.97 32.47 58.30
CA GLN A 576 13.17 33.23 57.94
C GLN A 576 12.80 34.67 57.60
N ARG A 577 13.72 35.61 57.83
CA ARG A 577 13.53 37.01 57.43
C ARG A 577 14.16 37.24 56.06
N PRO A 578 13.37 37.44 54.99
CA PRO A 578 13.93 37.85 53.71
C PRO A 578 14.50 39.27 53.84
N ALA A 579 15.72 39.46 53.35
CA ALA A 579 16.51 40.66 53.59
C ALA A 579 16.66 41.54 52.35
N ARG A 580 16.79 40.91 51.18
CA ARG A 580 16.98 41.60 49.90
C ARG A 580 16.48 40.73 48.77
N ILE A 581 15.92 41.36 47.74
CA ILE A 581 15.67 40.72 46.45
C ILE A 581 16.41 41.47 45.35
N ILE A 582 16.94 40.73 44.37
CA ILE A 582 17.46 41.28 43.12
C ILE A 582 16.58 40.79 42.00
N TRP A 583 15.87 41.71 41.36
CA TRP A 583 15.08 41.43 40.18
C TRP A 583 15.92 41.60 38.92
N ASN A 584 16.14 40.50 38.21
CA ASN A 584 16.87 40.48 36.94
C ASN A 584 15.90 40.76 35.77
N VAL A 585 15.46 42.02 35.66
CA VAL A 585 14.54 42.51 34.63
C VAL A 585 15.26 43.56 33.78
N PHE A 586 15.23 43.42 32.46
CA PHE A 586 15.90 44.32 31.53
C PHE A 586 14.98 44.67 30.36
N GLY A 587 14.96 45.93 29.96
CA GLY A 587 14.14 46.37 28.83
C GLY A 587 14.02 47.89 28.74
N SER A 588 13.65 48.37 27.55
CA SER A 588 13.34 49.79 27.30
C SER A 588 11.85 50.02 27.52
N ASN A 589 11.46 51.17 28.08
CA ASN A 589 10.05 51.58 28.25
C ASN A 589 9.16 50.52 28.95
N LEU A 590 9.63 50.00 30.08
CA LEU A 590 8.86 49.06 30.91
C LEU A 590 7.82 49.78 31.74
N HIS A 591 6.64 49.20 31.89
CA HIS A 591 5.62 49.65 32.85
C HIS A 591 5.20 48.46 33.73
N LEU A 592 6.10 48.04 34.62
CA LEU A 592 5.94 46.84 35.45
C LEU A 592 5.77 47.15 36.94
N ARG A 593 5.15 46.24 37.66
CA ARG A 593 5.04 46.19 39.11
C ARG A 593 5.66 44.90 39.60
N LEU A 594 6.77 45.02 40.33
CA LEU A 594 7.49 43.91 40.93
C LEU A 594 7.08 43.83 42.40
N THR A 595 6.50 42.70 42.84
CA THR A 595 5.98 42.55 44.19
C THR A 595 6.48 41.27 44.84
N VAL A 596 6.91 41.38 46.10
CA VAL A 596 7.27 40.28 46.98
C VAL A 596 6.17 40.13 48.02
N GLN A 597 5.55 38.97 48.10
CA GLN A 597 4.49 38.64 49.05
C GLN A 597 5.00 37.62 50.06
N GLY A 598 4.72 37.84 51.35
CA GLY A 598 5.06 36.94 52.45
C GLY A 598 3.86 36.12 52.92
N GLU A 599 4.09 34.86 53.25
CA GLU A 599 3.08 33.91 53.70
C GLU A 599 3.57 33.12 54.93
N GLN A 600 2.64 32.83 55.85
CA GLN A 600 2.92 32.07 57.09
C GLN A 600 2.49 30.60 57.03
N GLY A 601 2.28 30.05 55.83
CA GLY A 601 2.07 28.62 55.62
C GLY A 601 0.61 28.13 55.52
N GLU A 602 -0.41 28.96 55.74
CA GLU A 602 -1.82 28.50 55.60
C GLU A 602 -2.81 29.50 54.95
N SER A 603 -2.41 30.73 54.59
CA SER A 603 -3.37 31.71 54.07
C SER A 603 -3.38 31.80 52.55
N LYS A 604 -4.59 31.85 51.96
CA LYS A 604 -4.82 32.20 50.54
C LYS A 604 -4.46 33.66 50.22
N CYS A 605 -4.23 34.48 51.24
CA CYS A 605 -3.87 35.89 51.11
C CYS A 605 -2.57 36.14 51.90
N GLY A 606 -1.42 36.10 51.20
CA GLY A 606 -0.18 36.65 51.73
C GLY A 606 -0.27 38.17 51.91
N PHE A 607 0.69 38.76 52.62
CA PHE A 607 0.83 40.22 52.72
C PHE A 607 1.98 40.70 51.85
N THR A 608 1.86 41.90 51.29
CA THR A 608 2.94 42.50 50.49
C THR A 608 4.11 42.91 51.39
N ILE A 609 5.28 42.31 51.19
CA ILE A 609 6.55 42.69 51.83
C ILE A 609 7.13 43.91 51.13
N CYS A 610 7.15 43.90 49.80
CA CYS A 610 7.73 44.95 48.98
C CYS A 610 6.97 45.04 47.66
N SER A 611 6.72 46.24 47.16
CA SER A 611 6.20 46.48 45.81
C SER A 611 6.93 47.67 45.20
N ALA A 612 7.49 47.49 44.01
CA ALA A 612 8.17 48.53 43.25
C ALA A 612 7.49 48.69 41.90
N LYS A 613 7.21 49.95 41.52
CA LYS A 613 6.79 50.29 40.16
C LYS A 613 8.04 50.62 39.34
N VAL A 614 8.17 49.97 38.20
CA VAL A 614 9.20 50.18 37.20
C VAL A 614 8.55 50.88 36.02
N ASP A 615 9.02 52.08 35.72
CA ASP A 615 8.47 52.95 34.67
C ASP A 615 9.64 53.55 33.88
N GLY A 616 9.91 53.04 32.68
CA GLY A 616 11.01 53.48 31.81
C GLY A 616 12.08 52.41 31.53
N GLU A 617 13.31 52.85 31.23
CA GLU A 617 14.42 51.96 30.82
C GLU A 617 15.12 51.31 32.02
N VAL A 618 15.32 49.99 31.96
CA VAL A 618 16.06 49.22 32.97
C VAL A 618 17.21 48.48 32.30
N ASN A 619 18.42 48.96 32.56
CA ASN A 619 19.67 48.41 32.00
C ASN A 619 20.53 47.69 33.04
N ALA A 620 20.06 47.55 34.29
CA ALA A 620 20.75 46.88 35.39
C ALA A 620 19.72 46.19 36.32
N PRO A 621 20.10 45.10 37.03
CA PRO A 621 19.22 44.45 37.98
C PRO A 621 18.69 45.40 39.06
N ILE A 622 17.42 45.24 39.44
CA ILE A 622 16.77 46.07 40.45
C ILE A 622 16.91 45.40 41.81
N ALA A 623 17.83 45.91 42.64
CA ALA A 623 18.02 45.44 44.01
C ALA A 623 17.14 46.22 45.00
N LEU A 624 16.32 45.51 45.77
CA LEU A 624 15.42 46.10 46.76
C LEU A 624 15.67 45.48 48.15
N PRO A 625 15.87 46.29 49.21
CA PRO A 625 15.87 45.78 50.57
C PRO A 625 14.44 45.33 50.93
N LEU A 626 14.35 44.24 51.69
CA LEU A 626 13.09 43.70 52.18
C LEU A 626 13.01 43.92 53.69
N ILE A 627 11.94 44.58 54.12
CA ILE A 627 11.63 44.77 55.54
C ILE A 627 10.38 43.94 55.83
N SER A 628 10.56 42.81 56.52
CA SER A 628 9.51 41.82 56.74
C SER A 628 9.64 41.19 58.12
N PRO A 629 8.53 40.78 58.77
CA PRO A 629 8.61 39.79 59.84
C PRO A 629 9.14 38.44 59.31
N PRO A 630 9.56 37.50 60.18
CA PRO A 630 9.89 36.13 59.74
C PRO A 630 8.70 35.53 59.00
N VAL A 631 8.93 34.94 57.83
CA VAL A 631 7.92 34.27 57.00
C VAL A 631 8.37 32.86 56.63
N ARG A 632 7.41 31.97 56.35
CA ARG A 632 7.70 30.59 55.95
C ARG A 632 7.89 30.48 54.44
N THR A 633 7.03 31.16 53.70
CA THR A 633 7.04 31.16 52.23
C THR A 633 6.99 32.57 51.68
N VAL A 634 7.55 32.76 50.50
CA VAL A 634 7.50 34.00 49.73
C VAL A 634 6.95 33.70 48.34
N ARG A 635 6.16 34.62 47.78
CA ARG A 635 5.81 34.62 46.36
C ARG A 635 6.31 35.87 45.67
N LEU A 636 6.72 35.70 44.43
CA LEU A 636 7.19 36.76 43.56
C LEU A 636 6.13 37.00 42.50
N SER A 637 5.71 38.25 42.30
CA SER A 637 4.79 38.60 41.23
C SER A 637 5.31 39.76 40.38
N VAL A 638 5.08 39.65 39.07
CA VAL A 638 5.36 40.68 38.08
C VAL A 638 4.05 40.97 37.34
N ASP A 639 3.59 42.21 37.32
CA ASP A 639 2.35 42.65 36.68
C ASP A 639 2.57 43.96 35.92
N GLY A 640 2.05 44.11 34.71
CA GLY A 640 2.12 45.37 33.97
C GLY A 640 2.26 45.17 32.46
N THR A 641 2.81 46.16 31.75
CA THR A 641 3.13 46.04 30.32
C THR A 641 4.63 46.06 30.06
N ALA A 642 5.05 45.25 29.09
CA ALA A 642 6.42 45.13 28.66
C ALA A 642 6.48 45.12 27.12
N PRO A 643 7.34 45.92 26.48
CA PRO A 643 7.57 45.84 25.04
C PRO A 643 8.36 44.60 24.65
N ALA A 644 8.33 44.28 23.36
CA ALA A 644 9.14 43.23 22.77
C ALA A 644 10.64 43.43 23.06
N GLY A 645 11.35 42.32 23.30
CA GLY A 645 12.76 42.35 23.71
C GLY A 645 13.00 42.53 25.22
N THR A 646 11.93 42.67 26.03
CA THR A 646 12.05 42.64 27.49
C THR A 646 12.49 41.26 27.95
N VAL A 647 13.48 41.23 28.85
CA VAL A 647 14.02 40.00 29.42
C VAL A 647 13.75 39.96 30.92
N ILE A 648 13.14 38.87 31.38
CA ILE A 648 12.86 38.60 32.80
C ILE A 648 13.52 37.27 33.16
N TYR A 649 14.59 37.33 33.96
CA TYR A 649 15.30 36.15 34.48
C TYR A 649 14.91 35.82 35.91
N SER A 650 15.46 34.72 36.44
CA SER A 650 15.34 34.34 37.84
C SER A 650 15.74 35.49 38.77
N ALA A 651 14.95 35.74 39.82
CA ALA A 651 15.28 36.71 40.85
C ALA A 651 16.13 36.08 41.96
N ASP A 652 17.06 36.84 42.53
CA ASP A 652 17.90 36.37 43.63
C ASP A 652 17.34 36.86 44.96
N LEU A 653 16.85 35.94 45.78
CA LEU A 653 16.32 36.23 47.12
C LEU A 653 17.36 35.91 48.19
N TYR A 654 17.72 36.92 48.98
CA TYR A 654 18.64 36.81 50.11
C TYR A 654 17.85 36.77 51.41
N ILE A 655 18.15 35.80 52.25
CA ILE A 655 17.57 35.64 53.59
C ILE A 655 18.60 36.00 54.66
N ASN A 656 18.17 36.68 55.72
CA ASN A 656 19.00 36.88 56.90
C ASN A 656 19.02 35.58 57.69
N THR A 657 20.14 34.86 57.65
CA THR A 657 20.39 33.78 58.60
C THR A 657 20.83 34.40 59.93
N GLU A 658 19.89 34.92 60.71
CA GLU A 658 20.14 35.15 62.13
C GLU A 658 20.32 33.77 62.77
N THR A 659 21.58 33.36 62.91
CA THR A 659 21.98 32.26 63.78
C THR A 659 21.78 32.72 65.21
N HIS A 660 20.54 32.62 65.70
CA HIS A 660 20.30 32.62 67.14
C HIS A 660 20.91 31.34 67.71
N ARG A 661 22.08 31.49 68.35
CA ARG A 661 22.52 30.59 69.41
C ARG A 661 21.61 30.74 70.63
#